data_AF-A0A5P2C5X2-F1
#
_entry.id   AF-A0A5P2C5X2-F1
#
_cell.length_a   1.000
_cell.length_b   1.000
_cell.length_c   1.000
_cell.angle_alpha   90.00
_cell.angle_beta   90.00
_cell.angle_gamma   90.00
#
_symmetry.space_group_name_H-M   'P 1'
#
loop_
_entity.id
_entity.type
_entity.pdbx_description
1 polymer ?
#
loop_
_entity_poly.entity_id
_entity_poly.type
_entity_poly.pdbx_seq_one_letter_code
_entity_poly.pdbx_strand_id
1 'polypeptide(L)'
;MRSPTRFRPVVAVVLLGLLAVFAGPGGGSAQAAEEPSGTTVGDVTGFDADGSVYQLTAGQVEARVSFVSAETFRIELAPDGKFTDPAGGDIVLPQGKAPRTKWADKGDRYEMRTSEVTLRAYKSPLRFALYRSDGSRVWAESKGLSWTKEGTTQSLARGGDEQFYGGGMQNGRGNTSHRGKKVEVSVDYNWDDGGHPNSVPFYLSSEGYGVFRNTYAPNTYDFGAPVTATAKEQRFDAYYFAGRGSDAAKDVIGQYTKLTGKPFLPPVYGMEIGDADCYLHNANRGERHTLDSLKVADGYVENDMPNGWMLVNDGYGCGYEDLAETAKGLQERDMQLGLWTEDGLDKIAEQVKAGQRVAKLDVAWVGDGYKKALDGCKDAYKGIEDNSDARGFTWAPESWSGAQRCGVQWSGDQSGSWEYIRWQIPTYAGSTMSGLAYTTGDVDGIFGGSPKTYVRDLQWKMFLPVTMTMDGWAASDKQPFRQGEPYTSINRKYLKLHESLLPYLYSYGHEATQTGVGAVRPLALEYPHDPKAATDAAKYEFLTGEDFLVAPVYKDTTTRDGIYLPKGTWTDYWSGRTYQGPTTIDGYSAPLDTLPLFVRGGATVPMWPGGIRSYRDRTSHSPLAWDIYPQGDSSFELYEDDGVTRQHRDGKYATQRAEVRAPHSGAGDVRVRIGASKGTYKGKPGSRAHSFTLHTGDAPSRVELGGHRLPRLSSESAYDRARAGWFYDRDDRGGVVKVKTAALRTDRGFELRLDDTSAVGGAVPGAPATVSVPAGQELGAGTPGKVAVDITAGTRDATGVEATLDVPAGWTAGTAKADRVPAGTTRRVEVALTPAKDADIGEQPLTATVRHRSAGQDRTAVQRFALGVMPKAPVEDTWASDMKWLKSTNGYGPAERDRSNGESGAEDGHTLTLAGRTYEKGIGTHADSVIEVYPGGRCTKFSADVGIDDEINGYGEVAFSVEADGKVLWTSPKVTGASATVPVDVDVRGARHVELKVSDTNGSKSGDHADWAAARFSCA
;
A
#
# COMPACT_ATOMS: atom_id res chain seq x y z
N MET A 1 35.81 10.80 -54.43
CA MET A 1 37.27 10.94 -54.15
C MET A 1 37.48 12.12 -53.22
N ARG A 2 38.32 11.90 -52.20
CA ARG A 2 38.80 12.80 -51.13
C ARG A 2 37.86 13.03 -49.92
N SER A 3 38.33 12.42 -48.83
CA SER A 3 37.85 12.33 -47.44
C SER A 3 37.42 13.62 -46.74
N PRO A 4 36.59 13.49 -45.70
CA PRO A 4 36.55 14.40 -44.56
C PRO A 4 37.42 13.91 -43.38
N THR A 5 37.88 14.87 -42.61
CA THR A 5 38.67 14.75 -41.39
C THR A 5 37.82 14.50 -40.14
N ARG A 6 38.17 13.42 -39.42
CA ARG A 6 38.22 13.22 -37.96
C ARG A 6 37.21 13.96 -37.04
N PHE A 7 36.28 13.19 -36.47
CA PHE A 7 35.85 13.31 -35.07
C PHE A 7 36.23 12.02 -34.33
N ARG A 8 36.76 12.15 -33.11
CA ARG A 8 37.16 11.04 -32.22
C ARG A 8 35.93 10.57 -31.41
N PRO A 9 35.71 9.26 -31.22
CA PRO A 9 34.85 8.74 -30.17
C PRO A 9 35.66 8.47 -28.90
N VAL A 10 35.08 8.72 -27.73
CA VAL A 10 35.51 8.13 -26.46
C VAL A 10 34.39 7.21 -26.02
N VAL A 11 34.68 5.92 -26.08
CA VAL A 11 33.84 4.84 -25.53
C VAL A 11 34.43 4.43 -24.18
N ALA A 12 33.51 4.11 -23.29
CA ALA A 12 33.62 3.53 -21.95
C ALA A 12 34.74 2.51 -21.73
N VAL A 13 35.38 2.58 -20.55
CA VAL A 13 35.76 1.46 -19.66
C VAL A 13 36.15 2.09 -18.31
N VAL A 14 35.50 1.73 -17.19
CA VAL A 14 36.20 1.41 -15.92
C VAL A 14 35.28 0.52 -15.07
N LEU A 15 35.73 -0.72 -14.86
CA LEU A 15 35.31 -1.63 -13.80
C LEU A 15 36.59 -2.17 -13.14
N LEU A 16 36.51 -2.39 -11.83
CA LEU A 16 37.45 -3.10 -10.93
C LEU A 16 38.66 -2.37 -10.33
N GLY A 17 38.66 -2.36 -8.99
CA GLY A 17 39.82 -2.14 -8.13
C GLY A 17 39.46 -2.32 -6.65
N LEU A 18 39.22 -3.56 -6.20
CA LEU A 18 39.07 -3.90 -4.78
C LEU A 18 39.58 -5.32 -4.51
N LEU A 19 40.67 -5.40 -3.72
CA LEU A 19 41.24 -6.51 -2.93
C LEU A 19 42.72 -6.13 -2.69
N ALA A 20 43.35 -6.20 -1.52
CA ALA A 20 43.04 -6.70 -0.19
C ALA A 20 44.08 -6.07 0.78
N VAL A 21 43.84 -6.11 2.10
CA VAL A 21 44.74 -6.70 3.12
C VAL A 21 44.01 -6.68 4.47
N PHE A 22 43.75 -7.88 4.99
CA PHE A 22 43.47 -8.14 6.41
C PHE A 22 44.76 -7.97 7.23
N ALA A 23 44.71 -7.19 8.31
CA ALA A 23 45.62 -7.31 9.44
C ALA A 23 44.80 -7.17 10.75
N GLY A 24 45.04 -8.11 11.67
CA GLY A 24 44.23 -8.36 12.87
C GLY A 24 44.26 -7.29 13.98
N PRO A 25 43.64 -7.59 15.14
CA PRO A 25 43.21 -6.57 16.10
C PRO A 25 44.38 -6.12 16.98
N GLY A 26 44.81 -4.88 16.78
CA GLY A 26 45.72 -4.17 17.69
C GLY A 26 44.95 -3.08 18.41
N GLY A 27 44.82 -3.21 19.74
CA GLY A 27 44.25 -2.19 20.61
C GLY A 27 45.05 -0.88 20.50
N GLY A 28 44.40 0.14 19.96
CA GLY A 28 44.87 1.52 19.95
C GLY A 28 43.66 2.42 20.17
N SER A 29 43.69 3.17 21.26
CA SER A 29 42.71 4.21 21.60
C SER A 29 42.49 5.13 20.40
N ALA A 30 41.32 5.03 19.77
CA ALA A 30 40.86 6.02 18.80
C ALA A 30 40.69 7.35 19.54
N GLN A 31 41.59 8.28 19.28
CA GLN A 31 41.36 9.70 19.53
C GLN A 31 40.10 10.09 18.77
N ALA A 32 39.10 10.56 19.50
CA ALA A 32 37.91 11.19 18.93
C ALA A 32 38.38 12.28 17.95
N ALA A 33 37.99 12.15 16.69
CA ALA A 33 38.12 13.24 15.73
C ALA A 33 37.27 14.41 16.23
N GLU A 34 37.91 15.56 16.49
CA GLU A 34 37.21 16.80 16.84
C GLU A 34 36.26 17.19 15.69
N GLU A 35 34.99 17.40 16.01
CA GLU A 35 34.04 18.04 15.09
C GLU A 35 34.51 19.47 14.77
N PRO A 36 34.37 19.95 13.51
CA PRO A 36 34.72 21.33 13.17
C PRO A 36 33.88 22.29 14.02
N SER A 37 34.54 23.26 14.67
CA SER A 37 33.90 24.19 15.62
C SER A 37 32.85 25.09 14.94
N GLY A 38 31.58 24.68 15.01
CA GLY A 38 30.45 25.47 14.53
C GLY A 38 30.27 26.77 15.31
N THR A 39 29.85 27.84 14.62
CA THR A 39 29.48 29.12 15.25
C THR A 39 28.03 29.06 15.70
N THR A 40 27.72 29.55 16.90
CA THR A 40 26.34 29.68 17.41
C THR A 40 25.99 31.16 17.52
N VAL A 41 24.73 31.52 17.24
CA VAL A 41 24.26 32.90 17.36
C VAL A 41 24.46 33.43 18.79
N GLY A 42 24.95 34.66 18.89
CA GLY A 42 25.24 35.34 20.15
C GLY A 42 24.06 36.13 20.70
N ASP A 43 24.36 37.14 21.51
CA ASP A 43 23.37 38.00 22.17
C ASP A 43 22.70 38.95 21.18
N VAL A 44 21.41 39.25 21.44
CA VAL A 44 20.64 40.23 20.68
C VAL A 44 21.14 41.64 21.01
N THR A 45 21.63 42.34 19.99
CA THR A 45 22.11 43.73 20.03
C THR A 45 21.15 44.74 19.42
N GLY A 46 20.13 44.29 18.67
CA GLY A 46 19.14 45.17 18.03
C GLY A 46 17.77 44.51 17.86
N PHE A 47 16.72 45.31 17.82
CA PHE A 47 15.34 44.87 17.54
C PHE A 47 14.56 45.98 16.81
N ASP A 48 13.90 45.63 15.72
CA ASP A 48 13.00 46.51 14.98
C ASP A 48 11.69 45.78 14.65
N ALA A 49 10.59 46.52 14.62
CA ALA A 49 9.26 45.97 14.39
C ALA A 49 8.50 46.79 13.34
N ASP A 50 8.19 46.15 12.22
CA ASP A 50 7.40 46.71 11.13
C ASP A 50 6.18 45.82 10.85
N GLY A 51 5.02 46.23 11.39
CA GLY A 51 3.79 45.45 11.30
C GLY A 51 3.94 44.04 11.86
N SER A 52 3.84 43.04 10.98
CA SER A 52 3.95 41.61 11.28
C SER A 52 5.36 41.03 11.09
N VAL A 53 6.35 41.88 10.82
CA VAL A 53 7.75 41.53 10.61
C VAL A 53 8.60 42.11 11.73
N TYR A 54 9.48 41.29 12.28
CA TYR A 54 10.35 41.65 13.39
C TYR A 54 11.80 41.30 13.03
N GLN A 55 12.70 42.27 13.10
CA GLN A 55 14.13 42.08 12.85
C GLN A 55 14.88 42.05 14.17
N LEU A 56 15.83 41.12 14.31
CA LEU A 56 16.70 40.98 15.46
C LEU A 56 18.15 40.93 14.98
N THR A 57 19.00 41.80 15.51
CA THR A 57 20.43 41.83 15.20
C THR A 57 21.20 41.19 16.34
N ALA A 58 22.20 40.36 16.04
CA ALA A 58 23.10 39.75 17.02
C ALA A 58 24.55 39.84 16.52
N GLY A 59 25.20 40.98 16.76
CA GLY A 59 26.51 41.30 16.16
C GLY A 59 26.38 41.52 14.65
N GLN A 60 27.03 40.68 13.84
CA GLN A 60 26.91 40.71 12.37
C GLN A 60 25.74 39.87 11.83
N VAL A 61 25.13 39.04 12.69
CA VAL A 61 24.03 38.15 12.32
C VAL A 61 22.73 38.94 12.31
N GLU A 62 21.94 38.75 11.27
CA GLU A 62 20.56 39.27 11.19
C GLU A 62 19.58 38.10 11.24
N ALA A 63 18.54 38.23 12.06
CA ALA A 63 17.42 37.32 12.11
C ALA A 63 16.11 38.06 11.85
N ARG A 64 15.16 37.41 11.18
CA ARG A 64 13.86 37.99 10.85
C ARG A 64 12.74 37.01 11.16
N VAL A 65 11.71 37.50 11.84
CA VAL A 65 10.47 36.77 12.10
C VAL A 65 9.34 37.43 11.33
N SER A 66 8.66 36.67 10.47
CA SER A 66 7.52 37.17 9.68
C SER A 66 6.28 36.32 9.93
N PHE A 67 5.21 36.90 10.47
CA PHE A 67 3.95 36.18 10.66
C PHE A 67 3.14 36.15 9.34
N VAL A 68 2.73 34.95 8.93
CA VAL A 68 2.00 34.68 7.68
C VAL A 68 0.51 34.50 7.94
N SER A 69 0.16 33.81 9.01
CA SER A 69 -1.19 33.69 9.56
C SER A 69 -1.14 33.82 11.09
N ALA A 70 -2.29 33.68 11.76
CA ALA A 70 -2.30 33.71 13.21
C ALA A 70 -1.49 32.55 13.83
N GLU A 71 -1.33 31.43 13.11
CA GLU A 71 -0.68 30.19 13.54
C GLU A 71 0.67 29.95 12.87
N THR A 72 0.87 30.50 11.67
CA THR A 72 2.05 30.26 10.83
C THR A 72 2.98 31.47 10.82
N PHE A 73 4.28 31.23 11.03
CA PHE A 73 5.32 32.26 10.94
C PHE A 73 6.61 31.69 10.33
N ARG A 74 7.42 32.57 9.75
CA ARG A 74 8.73 32.31 9.16
C ARG A 74 9.82 32.83 10.09
N ILE A 75 10.87 32.03 10.32
CA ILE A 75 12.13 32.49 10.92
C ILE A 75 13.22 32.38 9.86
N GLU A 76 13.91 33.49 9.64
CA GLU A 76 15.09 33.57 8.80
C GLU A 76 16.28 33.99 9.66
N LEU A 77 17.46 33.42 9.40
CA LEU A 77 18.72 33.88 9.98
C LEU A 77 19.82 33.87 8.92
N ALA A 78 20.51 35.00 8.78
CA ALA A 78 21.62 35.19 7.87
C ALA A 78 22.92 35.39 8.68
N PRO A 79 23.85 34.42 8.67
CA PRO A 79 25.12 34.53 9.39
C PRO A 79 25.98 35.75 9.02
N ASP A 80 25.85 36.24 7.79
CA ASP A 80 26.58 37.39 7.23
C ASP A 80 25.75 38.68 7.18
N GLY A 81 24.54 38.65 7.75
CA GLY A 81 23.59 39.77 7.77
C GLY A 81 22.82 39.98 6.45
N LYS A 82 22.94 39.08 5.46
CA LYS A 82 22.28 39.23 4.14
C LYS A 82 21.25 38.13 3.90
N PHE A 83 19.97 38.50 3.91
CA PHE A 83 18.89 37.57 3.56
C PHE A 83 18.91 37.20 2.08
N THR A 84 18.76 35.91 1.80
CA THR A 84 18.62 35.35 0.44
C THR A 84 17.47 34.34 0.40
N ASP A 85 16.77 34.29 -0.74
CA ASP A 85 15.65 33.39 -0.97
C ASP A 85 15.79 32.69 -2.34
N PRO A 86 16.71 31.70 -2.45
CA PRO A 86 16.93 30.96 -3.69
C PRO A 86 15.73 30.11 -4.13
N ALA A 87 14.82 29.77 -3.22
CA ALA A 87 13.57 29.09 -3.57
C ALA A 87 12.53 30.06 -4.16
N GLY A 88 12.59 31.35 -3.79
CA GLY A 88 11.73 32.39 -4.32
C GLY A 88 10.24 32.03 -4.25
N GLY A 89 9.53 32.21 -5.36
CA GLY A 89 8.13 31.83 -5.50
C GLY A 89 7.88 30.40 -6.00
N ASP A 90 8.93 29.56 -6.10
CA ASP A 90 8.80 28.23 -6.72
C ASP A 90 8.09 27.22 -5.81
N ILE A 91 8.35 27.31 -4.49
CA ILE A 91 7.77 26.41 -3.48
C ILE A 91 6.64 27.12 -2.74
N VAL A 92 6.94 28.25 -2.10
CA VAL A 92 6.00 29.04 -1.30
C VAL A 92 5.16 29.93 -2.21
N LEU A 93 3.85 29.71 -2.21
CA LEU A 93 2.91 30.47 -3.02
C LEU A 93 2.71 31.90 -2.46
N PRO A 94 2.15 32.84 -3.23
CA PRO A 94 1.80 34.16 -2.72
C PRO A 94 0.87 34.08 -1.50
N GLN A 95 1.25 34.78 -0.43
CA GLN A 95 0.50 34.78 0.82
C GLN A 95 -0.56 35.89 0.84
N GLY A 96 -1.63 35.65 1.60
CA GLY A 96 -2.69 36.64 1.80
C GLY A 96 -2.25 37.80 2.71
N LYS A 97 -3.23 38.59 3.16
CA LYS A 97 -2.97 39.68 4.10
C LYS A 97 -2.37 39.14 5.41
N ALA A 98 -1.25 39.74 5.82
CA ALA A 98 -0.59 39.40 7.08
C ALA A 98 -1.53 39.58 8.30
N PRO A 99 -1.37 38.74 9.36
CA PRO A 99 -2.17 38.81 10.56
C PRO A 99 -1.85 40.09 11.36
N ARG A 100 -2.77 40.46 12.25
CA ARG A 100 -2.45 41.46 13.27
C ARG A 100 -1.53 40.83 14.32
N THR A 101 -0.46 41.54 14.64
CA THR A 101 0.50 41.13 15.65
C THR A 101 0.68 42.21 16.72
N LYS A 102 1.18 41.81 17.89
CA LYS A 102 1.62 42.71 18.96
C LYS A 102 2.93 42.21 19.51
N TRP A 103 3.82 43.11 19.91
CA TRP A 103 5.06 42.73 20.58
C TRP A 103 5.24 43.43 21.93
N ALA A 104 6.06 42.85 22.81
CA ALA A 104 6.45 43.46 24.07
C ALA A 104 7.88 43.07 24.44
N ASP A 105 8.67 44.02 24.92
CA ASP A 105 9.93 43.74 25.62
C ASP A 105 9.63 43.32 27.07
N LYS A 106 10.18 42.18 27.49
CA LYS A 106 10.06 41.64 28.86
C LYS A 106 11.37 41.69 29.65
N GLY A 107 12.38 42.39 29.15
CA GLY A 107 13.71 42.47 29.73
C GLY A 107 14.61 41.39 29.15
N ASP A 108 14.38 40.13 29.54
CA ASP A 108 15.17 38.96 29.11
C ASP A 108 14.84 38.47 27.68
N ARG A 109 13.71 38.91 27.13
CA ARG A 109 13.18 38.45 25.82
C ARG A 109 12.23 39.45 25.19
N TYR A 110 12.05 39.32 23.87
CA TYR A 110 10.90 39.89 23.16
C TYR A 110 9.80 38.85 23.01
N GLU A 111 8.54 39.26 23.19
CA GLU A 111 7.36 38.41 22.95
C GLU A 111 6.54 38.97 21.80
N MET A 112 6.49 38.25 20.68
CA MET A 112 5.71 38.58 19.47
C MET A 112 4.47 37.69 19.43
N ARG A 113 3.27 38.28 19.32
CA ARG A 113 2.00 37.58 19.55
C ARG A 113 0.98 37.81 18.43
N THR A 114 0.25 36.76 18.11
CA THR A 114 -1.01 36.78 17.33
C THR A 114 -2.19 36.48 18.27
N SER A 115 -3.37 36.16 17.72
CA SER A 115 -4.48 35.60 18.51
C SER A 115 -4.23 34.15 18.96
N GLU A 116 -3.32 33.42 18.31
CA GLU A 116 -3.16 31.96 18.52
C GLU A 116 -1.83 31.59 19.14
N VAL A 117 -0.75 32.34 18.86
CA VAL A 117 0.59 32.00 19.30
C VAL A 117 1.34 33.19 19.88
N THR A 118 2.32 32.89 20.71
CA THR A 118 3.36 33.81 21.19
C THR A 118 4.72 33.20 20.88
N LEU A 119 5.47 33.83 19.97
CA LEU A 119 6.88 33.53 19.77
C LEU A 119 7.72 34.39 20.72
N ARG A 120 8.58 33.73 21.52
CA ARG A 120 9.53 34.39 22.41
C ARG A 120 10.93 34.33 21.80
N ALA A 121 11.61 35.47 21.75
CA ALA A 121 13.02 35.59 21.38
C ALA A 121 13.83 36.04 22.59
N TYR A 122 14.54 35.11 23.24
CA TYR A 122 15.41 35.38 24.38
C TYR A 122 16.68 36.14 23.93
N LYS A 123 17.21 37.04 24.77
CA LYS A 123 18.26 37.98 24.33
C LYS A 123 19.70 37.49 24.53
N SER A 124 19.97 36.66 25.54
CA SER A 124 21.35 36.26 25.91
C SER A 124 21.48 34.75 26.14
N PRO A 125 21.88 33.95 25.12
CA PRO A 125 21.97 34.31 23.70
C PRO A 125 20.60 34.30 23.01
N LEU A 126 20.56 34.71 21.73
CA LEU A 126 19.37 34.60 20.90
C LEU A 126 18.88 33.15 20.82
N ARG A 127 17.67 32.91 21.35
CA ARG A 127 16.96 31.64 21.26
C ARG A 127 15.46 31.85 21.12
N PHE A 128 14.82 31.03 20.31
CA PHE A 128 13.39 31.06 20.07
C PHE A 128 12.64 29.99 20.88
N ALA A 129 11.43 30.32 21.31
CA ALA A 129 10.47 29.38 21.88
C ALA A 129 9.05 29.75 21.52
N LEU A 130 8.27 28.77 21.06
CA LEU A 130 6.88 28.93 20.68
C LEU A 130 5.94 28.53 21.82
N TYR A 131 4.94 29.36 22.05
CA TYR A 131 3.86 29.11 23.00
C TYR A 131 2.52 29.32 22.30
N ARG A 132 1.49 28.58 22.73
CA ARG A 132 0.10 28.89 22.38
C ARG A 132 -0.37 30.13 23.16
N SER A 133 -1.49 30.70 22.74
CA SER A 133 -2.11 31.86 23.39
C SER A 133 -2.51 31.63 24.84
N ASP A 134 -2.74 30.37 25.23
CA ASP A 134 -2.99 29.95 26.63
C ASP A 134 -1.72 29.86 27.49
N GLY A 135 -0.54 30.06 26.91
CA GLY A 135 0.75 30.00 27.57
C GLY A 135 1.37 28.60 27.64
N SER A 136 0.76 27.57 27.06
CA SER A 136 1.38 26.25 26.90
C SER A 136 2.56 26.33 25.92
N ARG A 137 3.68 25.70 26.27
CA ARG A 137 4.87 25.66 25.42
C ARG A 137 4.69 24.60 24.33
N VAL A 138 4.95 24.97 23.09
CA VAL A 138 4.90 24.07 21.92
C VAL A 138 6.28 23.49 21.64
N TRP A 139 7.29 24.36 21.50
CA TRP A 139 8.69 23.97 21.35
C TRP A 139 9.62 25.06 21.88
N ALA A 140 10.86 24.72 22.15
CA ALA A 140 11.91 25.67 22.50
C ALA A 140 13.26 25.22 21.98
N GLU A 141 14.08 26.17 21.53
CA GLU A 141 15.47 25.91 21.18
C GLU A 141 16.29 25.52 22.42
N SER A 142 17.01 24.39 22.34
CA SER A 142 17.90 23.94 23.40
C SER A 142 19.20 24.75 23.43
N LYS A 143 19.65 25.20 22.25
CA LYS A 143 20.74 26.15 22.02
C LYS A 143 20.36 27.05 20.85
N GLY A 144 21.00 28.21 20.73
CA GLY A 144 20.78 29.10 19.59
C GLY A 144 21.11 28.41 18.26
N LEU A 145 20.54 28.93 17.17
CA LEU A 145 20.88 28.51 15.81
C LEU A 145 22.40 28.53 15.59
N SER A 146 22.92 27.49 14.94
CA SER A 146 24.34 27.35 14.68
C SER A 146 24.64 27.05 13.22
N TRP A 147 25.84 27.36 12.76
CA TRP A 147 26.28 27.13 11.40
C TRP A 147 27.76 26.79 11.31
N THR A 148 28.11 26.06 10.25
CA THR A 148 29.48 25.83 9.81
C THR A 148 29.64 26.40 8.41
N LYS A 149 30.73 26.06 7.70
CA LYS A 149 30.83 26.39 6.27
C LYS A 149 29.91 25.51 5.42
N GLU A 150 29.49 24.38 5.95
CA GLU A 150 28.75 23.32 5.25
C GLU A 150 27.24 23.43 5.42
N GLY A 151 26.73 24.08 6.48
CA GLY A 151 25.29 24.20 6.68
C GLY A 151 24.85 24.96 7.93
N THR A 152 23.54 25.12 8.09
CA THR A 152 22.89 25.67 9.29
C THR A 152 22.08 24.59 10.02
N THR A 153 22.07 24.67 11.34
CA THR A 153 21.40 23.71 12.23
C THR A 153 20.54 24.43 13.26
N GLN A 154 19.28 24.02 13.36
CA GLN A 154 18.43 24.31 14.52
C GLN A 154 18.45 23.15 15.51
N SER A 155 18.46 23.47 16.81
CA SER A 155 18.40 22.47 17.88
C SER A 155 17.22 22.74 18.80
N LEU A 156 16.24 21.84 18.83
CA LEU A 156 15.04 21.94 19.66
C LEU A 156 15.12 20.98 20.84
N ALA A 157 14.71 21.43 22.03
CA ALA A 157 14.48 20.54 23.15
C ALA A 157 13.34 19.57 22.80
N ARG A 158 13.60 18.26 22.97
CA ARG A 158 12.63 17.20 22.66
C ARG A 158 11.85 16.77 23.90
N GLY A 159 10.54 16.64 23.78
CA GLY A 159 9.68 16.09 24.82
C GLY A 159 9.98 14.61 25.13
N GLY A 160 9.62 14.18 26.34
CA GLY A 160 9.78 12.79 26.82
C GLY A 160 8.99 11.77 26.01
N ASP A 161 7.85 12.16 25.46
CA ASP A 161 6.95 11.31 24.67
C ASP A 161 6.70 11.85 23.25
N GLU A 162 7.38 12.93 22.86
CA GLU A 162 7.19 13.61 21.57
C GLU A 162 7.57 12.72 20.38
N GLN A 163 6.63 12.48 19.46
CA GLN A 163 6.82 11.69 18.25
C GLN A 163 7.05 12.59 17.03
N PHE A 164 7.72 12.06 16.01
CA PHE A 164 8.07 12.81 14.80
C PHE A 164 7.68 12.05 13.53
N TYR A 165 7.22 12.78 12.52
CA TYR A 165 6.78 12.22 11.24
C TYR A 165 7.18 13.14 10.08
N GLY A 166 6.99 12.68 8.85
CA GLY A 166 7.25 13.44 7.64
C GLY A 166 8.60 13.09 7.00
N GLY A 167 9.22 14.06 6.31
CA GLY A 167 10.43 13.85 5.50
C GLY A 167 10.17 13.48 4.03
N GLY A 168 8.91 13.41 3.61
CA GLY A 168 8.48 12.96 2.28
C GLY A 168 8.20 11.45 2.24
N MET A 169 8.38 10.86 1.07
CA MET A 169 8.37 9.42 0.88
C MET A 169 9.68 8.82 1.38
N GLN A 170 9.61 8.17 2.54
CA GLN A 170 10.75 7.55 3.22
C GLN A 170 10.52 6.03 3.18
N ASN A 171 11.22 5.34 2.27
CA ASN A 171 10.91 3.97 1.92
C ASN A 171 11.11 3.03 3.13
N GLY A 172 10.09 2.22 3.43
CA GLY A 172 10.06 1.31 4.58
C GLY A 172 9.82 2.00 5.93
N ARG A 173 9.72 3.34 5.95
CA ARG A 173 9.79 4.16 7.16
C ARG A 173 8.90 5.41 7.02
N GLY A 174 7.65 5.37 7.45
CA GLY A 174 6.86 6.62 7.46
C GLY A 174 5.53 6.51 8.19
N ASN A 175 4.96 5.31 8.21
CA ASN A 175 3.75 4.99 8.97
C ASN A 175 3.99 4.86 10.49
N THR A 176 5.25 4.93 10.94
CA THR A 176 5.63 4.94 12.37
C THR A 176 6.52 6.12 12.69
N SER A 177 6.71 6.39 13.98
CA SER A 177 7.49 7.54 14.45
C SER A 177 8.97 7.46 14.05
N HIS A 178 9.50 8.62 13.67
CA HIS A 178 10.93 8.89 13.47
C HIS A 178 11.66 9.24 14.77
N ARG A 179 10.99 9.21 15.93
CA ARG A 179 11.59 9.50 17.24
C ARG A 179 12.87 8.69 17.46
N GLY A 180 13.97 9.39 17.78
CA GLY A 180 15.27 8.78 18.02
C GLY A 180 16.00 8.29 16.76
N LYS A 181 15.49 8.62 15.57
CA LYS A 181 16.08 8.25 14.29
C LYS A 181 16.58 9.50 13.55
N LYS A 182 17.50 9.27 12.63
CA LYS A 182 17.92 10.25 11.63
C LYS A 182 17.17 10.00 10.32
N VAL A 183 16.69 11.07 9.72
CA VAL A 183 15.97 11.10 8.44
C VAL A 183 16.73 12.01 7.50
N GLU A 184 17.14 11.47 6.38
CA GLU A 184 17.74 12.24 5.29
C GLU A 184 16.63 12.74 4.37
N VAL A 185 16.71 14.00 3.97
CA VAL A 185 15.76 14.63 3.05
C VAL A 185 16.57 15.24 1.92
N SER A 186 16.80 14.42 0.91
CA SER A 186 17.65 14.70 -0.25
C SER A 186 17.33 13.71 -1.37
N VAL A 187 17.99 13.82 -2.51
CA VAL A 187 17.94 12.80 -3.57
C VAL A 187 19.02 11.76 -3.27
N ASP A 188 18.68 10.46 -3.26
CA ASP A 188 19.63 9.35 -3.05
C ASP A 188 19.67 8.31 -4.19
N TYR A 189 18.78 8.40 -5.19
CA TYR A 189 18.64 7.42 -6.27
C TYR A 189 18.41 5.98 -5.79
N ASN A 190 17.91 5.81 -4.55
CA ASN A 190 17.61 4.51 -3.97
C ASN A 190 16.09 4.32 -3.95
N TRP A 191 15.59 3.43 -4.80
CA TRP A 191 14.17 3.12 -4.93
C TRP A 191 13.67 2.04 -3.96
N ASP A 192 14.58 1.38 -3.25
CA ASP A 192 14.31 0.24 -2.36
C ASP A 192 14.08 0.68 -0.90
N ASP A 193 13.89 -0.31 0.01
CA ASP A 193 13.77 -0.09 1.45
C ASP A 193 14.94 0.76 2.00
N GLY A 194 14.61 1.81 2.75
CA GLY A 194 15.57 2.76 3.29
C GLY A 194 15.94 3.92 2.37
N GLY A 195 15.49 3.93 1.11
CA GLY A 195 15.63 5.06 0.19
C GLY A 195 14.64 6.21 0.42
N HIS A 196 14.84 7.35 -0.24
CA HIS A 196 13.98 8.54 -0.07
C HIS A 196 13.78 9.39 -1.36
N PRO A 197 13.22 8.79 -2.44
CA PRO A 197 13.12 9.42 -3.76
C PRO A 197 12.14 10.59 -3.86
N ASN A 198 11.16 10.68 -2.96
CA ASN A 198 10.19 11.78 -2.98
C ASN A 198 10.28 12.58 -1.69
N SER A 199 11.46 13.11 -1.45
CA SER A 199 11.83 13.86 -0.25
C SER A 199 11.09 15.20 -0.12
N VAL A 200 10.67 15.53 1.10
CA VAL A 200 10.00 16.79 1.42
C VAL A 200 10.63 17.38 2.69
N PRO A 201 11.23 18.59 2.66
CA PRO A 201 11.85 19.23 3.84
C PRO A 201 10.82 19.77 4.84
N PHE A 202 9.91 18.91 5.25
CA PHE A 202 8.82 19.17 6.19
C PHE A 202 8.67 18.00 7.15
N TYR A 203 8.62 18.30 8.45
CA TYR A 203 8.33 17.31 9.49
C TYR A 203 7.23 17.79 10.44
N LEU A 204 6.60 16.82 11.09
CA LEU A 204 5.54 16.98 12.09
C LEU A 204 6.01 16.51 13.46
N SER A 205 5.48 17.12 14.51
CA SER A 205 5.63 16.68 15.90
C SER A 205 4.25 16.38 16.51
N SER A 206 4.20 15.36 17.36
CA SER A 206 2.99 15.04 18.15
C SER A 206 2.61 16.11 19.17
N GLU A 207 3.48 17.09 19.46
CA GLU A 207 3.14 18.25 20.29
C GLU A 207 2.26 19.28 19.53
N GLY A 208 1.90 18.98 18.28
CA GLY A 208 0.97 19.75 17.46
C GLY A 208 1.66 20.91 16.74
N TYR A 209 2.87 20.70 16.22
CA TYR A 209 3.53 21.65 15.34
C TYR A 209 4.18 20.95 14.16
N GLY A 210 4.50 21.73 13.12
CA GLY A 210 5.34 21.27 12.02
C GLY A 210 6.35 22.34 11.63
N VAL A 211 7.40 21.91 10.95
CA VAL A 211 8.49 22.77 10.47
C VAL A 211 8.78 22.43 9.02
N PHE A 212 8.75 23.44 8.16
CA PHE A 212 9.13 23.35 6.76
C PHE A 212 10.37 24.19 6.50
N ARG A 213 11.43 23.60 5.93
CA ARG A 213 12.64 24.32 5.51
C ARG A 213 12.47 24.79 4.07
N ASN A 214 12.41 26.10 3.85
CA ASN A 214 12.22 26.69 2.52
C ASN A 214 13.54 26.70 1.75
N THR A 215 13.92 25.56 1.18
CA THR A 215 15.22 25.35 0.57
C THR A 215 15.18 24.28 -0.51
N TYR A 216 16.17 24.29 -1.41
CA TYR A 216 16.51 23.16 -2.28
C TYR A 216 17.80 22.45 -1.84
N ALA A 217 18.41 22.86 -0.73
CA ALA A 217 19.58 22.18 -0.18
C ALA A 217 19.18 20.84 0.46
N PRO A 218 20.05 19.82 0.43
CA PRO A 218 19.88 18.60 1.21
C PRO A 218 19.71 18.91 2.71
N ASN A 219 18.79 18.19 3.37
CA ASN A 219 18.53 18.31 4.79
C ASN A 219 18.79 16.98 5.51
N THR A 220 19.15 17.08 6.79
CA THR A 220 19.24 15.95 7.71
C THR A 220 18.50 16.30 8.99
N TYR A 221 17.51 15.48 9.37
CA TYR A 221 16.73 15.64 10.61
C TYR A 221 17.09 14.51 11.57
N ASP A 222 17.75 14.85 12.68
CA ASP A 222 18.03 13.93 13.77
C ASP A 222 17.01 14.16 14.89
N PHE A 223 16.09 13.22 15.08
CA PHE A 223 15.05 13.28 16.10
C PHE A 223 15.50 12.70 17.45
N GLY A 224 16.80 12.79 17.75
CA GLY A 224 17.41 12.56 19.06
C GLY A 224 17.01 13.59 20.12
N ALA A 225 17.69 13.60 21.26
CA ALA A 225 17.51 14.62 22.30
C ALA A 225 18.83 15.39 22.50
N PRO A 226 18.95 16.64 22.03
CA PRO A 226 17.92 17.46 21.36
C PRO A 226 17.61 16.99 19.92
N VAL A 227 16.48 17.45 19.36
CA VAL A 227 16.21 17.33 17.93
C VAL A 227 17.14 18.29 17.20
N THR A 228 17.83 17.84 16.15
CA THR A 228 18.61 18.71 15.28
C THR A 228 18.11 18.64 13.85
N ALA A 229 17.95 19.79 13.20
CA ALA A 229 17.48 19.84 11.83
C ALA A 229 18.39 20.75 11.01
N THR A 230 19.21 20.13 10.17
CA THR A 230 20.31 20.73 9.44
C THR A 230 20.00 20.83 7.95
N ALA A 231 20.35 21.94 7.31
CA ALA A 231 20.31 22.11 5.86
C ALA A 231 21.72 22.46 5.36
N LYS A 232 22.14 21.90 4.22
CA LYS A 232 23.46 22.14 3.60
C LYS A 232 23.52 23.49 2.85
N GLU A 233 23.25 24.58 3.56
CA GLU A 233 23.33 25.95 3.05
C GLU A 233 23.73 26.93 4.14
N GLN A 234 24.38 28.06 3.79
CA GLN A 234 24.82 29.09 4.73
C GLN A 234 23.73 30.16 5.00
N ARG A 235 22.48 29.71 5.13
CA ARG A 235 21.35 30.52 5.58
C ARG A 235 20.38 29.61 6.33
N PHE A 236 19.56 30.20 7.18
CA PHE A 236 18.45 29.49 7.81
C PHE A 236 17.14 30.13 7.38
N ASP A 237 16.20 29.32 6.91
CA ASP A 237 14.89 29.77 6.45
C ASP A 237 13.85 28.67 6.69
N ALA A 238 13.02 28.86 7.71
CA ALA A 238 12.04 27.87 8.14
C ALA A 238 10.67 28.50 8.43
N TYR A 239 9.61 27.82 7.99
CA TYR A 239 8.25 28.10 8.39
C TYR A 239 7.84 27.15 9.51
N TYR A 240 7.11 27.69 10.49
CA TYR A 240 6.58 26.97 11.63
C TYR A 240 5.06 27.07 11.61
N PHE A 241 4.42 25.95 11.89
CA PHE A 241 2.96 25.81 11.91
C PHE A 241 2.52 25.36 13.29
N ALA A 242 1.54 26.03 13.89
CA ALA A 242 0.94 25.62 15.16
C ALA A 242 -0.43 24.99 14.90
N GLY A 243 -0.53 23.69 15.12
CA GLY A 243 -1.77 22.93 14.97
C GLY A 243 -2.72 23.11 16.15
N ARG A 244 -4.03 22.97 15.87
CA ARG A 244 -5.10 23.17 16.84
C ARG A 244 -5.83 21.87 17.21
N GLY A 245 -6.19 21.75 18.49
CA GLY A 245 -7.10 20.72 18.98
C GLY A 245 -6.58 19.29 18.84
N SER A 246 -7.50 18.33 18.81
CA SER A 246 -7.22 16.90 18.63
C SER A 246 -6.70 16.55 17.24
N ASP A 247 -6.98 17.40 16.24
CA ASP A 247 -6.57 17.22 14.84
C ASP A 247 -5.31 18.03 14.48
N ALA A 248 -4.48 18.38 15.48
CA ALA A 248 -3.34 19.29 15.29
C ALA A 248 -2.40 18.85 14.15
N ALA A 249 -2.15 17.54 13.97
CA ALA A 249 -1.32 17.04 12.88
C ALA A 249 -1.96 17.30 11.50
N LYS A 250 -3.26 17.02 11.33
CA LYS A 250 -4.02 17.28 10.10
C LYS A 250 -4.07 18.78 9.80
N ASP A 251 -4.30 19.61 10.83
CA ASP A 251 -4.30 21.07 10.72
C ASP A 251 -2.93 21.59 10.26
N VAL A 252 -1.83 21.08 10.80
CA VAL A 252 -0.47 21.44 10.36
C VAL A 252 -0.22 21.05 8.91
N ILE A 253 -0.61 19.85 8.47
CA ILE A 253 -0.54 19.45 7.04
C ILE A 253 -1.35 20.42 6.18
N GLY A 254 -2.52 20.85 6.67
CA GLY A 254 -3.36 21.83 6.00
C GLY A 254 -2.76 23.22 5.90
N GLN A 255 -2.05 23.68 6.93
CA GLN A 255 -1.30 24.94 6.90
C GLN A 255 -0.09 24.84 5.95
N TYR A 256 0.67 23.74 6.00
CA TYR A 256 1.79 23.49 5.09
C TYR A 256 1.35 23.48 3.62
N THR A 257 0.32 22.71 3.27
CA THR A 257 -0.19 22.64 1.89
C THR A 257 -0.92 23.92 1.48
N LYS A 258 -1.42 24.73 2.40
CA LYS A 258 -1.90 26.09 2.06
C LYS A 258 -0.73 27.00 1.65
N LEU A 259 0.43 26.83 2.28
CA LEU A 259 1.65 27.58 1.96
C LEU A 259 2.27 27.11 0.64
N THR A 260 2.34 25.79 0.41
CA THR A 260 3.08 25.18 -0.72
C THR A 260 2.19 24.69 -1.87
N GLY A 261 0.87 24.83 -1.76
CA GLY A 261 -0.08 24.37 -2.77
C GLY A 261 -0.84 23.13 -2.33
N LYS A 262 -2.16 23.16 -2.49
CA LYS A 262 -3.02 22.03 -2.15
C LYS A 262 -2.82 20.89 -3.13
N PRO A 263 -2.97 19.63 -2.68
CA PRO A 263 -3.05 18.49 -3.58
C PRO A 263 -4.03 18.75 -4.74
N PHE A 264 -3.66 18.38 -5.96
CA PHE A 264 -4.60 18.45 -7.08
C PHE A 264 -5.71 17.41 -6.91
N LEU A 265 -6.83 17.54 -7.64
CA LEU A 265 -7.82 16.47 -7.74
C LEU A 265 -7.56 15.69 -9.03
N PRO A 266 -7.12 14.42 -8.97
CA PRO A 266 -6.99 13.59 -10.15
C PRO A 266 -8.31 13.54 -10.94
N PRO A 267 -8.24 13.40 -12.27
CA PRO A 267 -9.40 12.96 -13.01
C PRO A 267 -9.78 11.54 -12.56
N VAL A 268 -11.06 11.18 -12.64
CA VAL A 268 -11.56 9.88 -12.15
C VAL A 268 -10.87 8.71 -12.85
N TYR A 269 -10.61 8.81 -14.17
CA TYR A 269 -9.84 7.79 -14.89
C TYR A 269 -8.41 7.61 -14.35
N GLY A 270 -7.83 8.66 -13.73
CA GLY A 270 -6.50 8.58 -13.13
C GLY A 270 -6.49 7.92 -11.75
N MET A 271 -7.68 7.74 -11.16
CA MET A 271 -7.86 6.97 -9.93
C MET A 271 -8.16 5.50 -10.22
N GLU A 272 -8.71 5.17 -11.39
CA GLU A 272 -8.71 3.80 -11.92
C GLU A 272 -7.26 3.30 -12.14
N ILE A 273 -7.06 1.98 -12.18
CA ILE A 273 -5.71 1.43 -12.48
C ILE A 273 -5.23 1.89 -13.86
N GLY A 274 -3.95 2.19 -13.98
CA GLY A 274 -3.27 2.40 -15.27
C GLY A 274 -2.42 1.21 -15.71
N ASP A 275 -2.16 1.13 -17.01
CA ASP A 275 -1.23 0.18 -17.63
C ASP A 275 -0.11 0.93 -18.34
N ALA A 276 1.13 0.45 -18.27
CA ALA A 276 2.26 1.08 -18.93
C ALA A 276 3.19 0.03 -19.54
N ASP A 277 3.60 0.23 -20.80
CA ASP A 277 4.61 -0.58 -21.49
C ASP A 277 5.26 0.27 -22.61
N CYS A 278 6.36 -0.25 -23.17
CA CYS A 278 6.93 0.21 -24.41
C CYS A 278 6.43 -0.63 -25.60
N TYR A 279 5.68 -0.02 -26.51
CA TYR A 279 5.11 -0.71 -27.68
C TYR A 279 5.84 -0.43 -29.00
N LEU A 280 6.84 0.44 -29.04
CA LEU A 280 7.61 0.75 -30.25
C LEU A 280 9.10 0.67 -29.93
N HIS A 281 9.94 0.13 -30.81
CA HIS A 281 11.38 -0.01 -30.57
C HIS A 281 11.73 -0.70 -29.22
N ASN A 282 10.89 -1.62 -28.76
CA ASN A 282 11.06 -2.30 -27.48
C ASN A 282 12.28 -3.22 -27.53
N ALA A 283 13.35 -2.85 -26.81
CA ALA A 283 14.60 -3.59 -26.76
C ALA A 283 14.47 -4.98 -26.09
N ASN A 284 13.46 -5.17 -25.23
CA ASN A 284 13.27 -6.38 -24.43
C ASN A 284 12.33 -7.41 -25.09
N ARG A 285 11.44 -6.96 -26.00
CA ARG A 285 10.34 -7.78 -26.54
C ARG A 285 10.28 -7.86 -28.07
N GLY A 286 11.30 -7.34 -28.76
CA GLY A 286 11.32 -7.25 -30.22
C GLY A 286 10.44 -6.12 -30.76
N GLU A 287 10.54 -5.86 -32.06
CA GLU A 287 9.83 -4.75 -32.69
C GLU A 287 8.30 -4.94 -32.62
N ARG A 288 7.61 -3.90 -32.17
CA ARG A 288 6.16 -3.78 -32.03
C ARG A 288 5.74 -2.40 -32.59
N HIS A 289 4.45 -2.20 -32.81
CA HIS A 289 3.89 -0.91 -33.21
C HIS A 289 3.10 -0.28 -32.06
N THR A 290 3.03 1.06 -31.98
CA THR A 290 2.25 1.73 -30.92
C THR A 290 0.78 1.27 -30.89
N LEU A 291 0.20 0.93 -32.05
CA LEU A 291 -1.17 0.38 -32.17
C LEU A 291 -1.33 -1.03 -31.55
N ASP A 292 -0.25 -1.77 -31.31
CA ASP A 292 -0.32 -3.08 -30.64
C ASP A 292 -0.79 -2.95 -29.18
N SER A 293 -0.68 -1.76 -28.57
CA SER A 293 -1.29 -1.45 -27.27
C SER A 293 -2.79 -1.71 -27.24
N LEU A 294 -3.49 -1.59 -28.37
CA LEU A 294 -4.93 -1.87 -28.46
C LEU A 294 -5.26 -3.35 -28.23
N LYS A 295 -4.33 -4.28 -28.51
CA LYS A 295 -4.50 -5.71 -28.21
C LYS A 295 -4.44 -5.98 -26.71
N VAL A 296 -3.60 -5.24 -25.98
CA VAL A 296 -3.56 -5.29 -24.52
C VAL A 296 -4.84 -4.69 -23.94
N ALA A 297 -5.31 -3.57 -24.51
CA ALA A 297 -6.59 -2.96 -24.15
C ALA A 297 -7.78 -3.93 -24.36
N ASP A 298 -7.79 -4.69 -25.47
CA ASP A 298 -8.76 -5.76 -25.71
C ASP A 298 -8.73 -6.81 -24.59
N GLY A 299 -7.54 -7.22 -24.14
CA GLY A 299 -7.39 -8.16 -23.02
C GLY A 299 -8.06 -7.69 -21.73
N TYR A 300 -8.01 -6.40 -21.39
CA TYR A 300 -8.76 -5.84 -20.25
C TYR A 300 -10.27 -5.95 -20.45
N VAL A 301 -10.77 -5.67 -21.65
CA VAL A 301 -12.20 -5.77 -21.97
C VAL A 301 -12.68 -7.22 -21.92
N GLU A 302 -11.97 -8.12 -22.59
CA GLU A 302 -12.29 -9.55 -22.68
C GLU A 302 -12.30 -10.23 -21.31
N ASN A 303 -11.41 -9.80 -20.42
CA ASN A 303 -11.32 -10.32 -19.06
C ASN A 303 -12.18 -9.54 -18.06
N ASP A 304 -13.04 -8.61 -18.48
CA ASP A 304 -13.87 -7.77 -17.61
C ASP A 304 -13.05 -7.10 -16.48
N MET A 305 -11.90 -6.53 -16.85
CA MET A 305 -10.95 -5.89 -15.93
C MET A 305 -11.00 -4.35 -16.07
N PRO A 306 -11.17 -3.62 -14.96
CA PRO A 306 -11.01 -2.17 -14.95
C PRO A 306 -9.64 -1.72 -15.43
N ASN A 307 -9.61 -0.62 -16.17
CA ASN A 307 -8.42 0.13 -16.57
C ASN A 307 -8.86 1.51 -17.08
N GLY A 308 -8.27 2.58 -16.54
CA GLY A 308 -8.64 3.95 -16.89
C GLY A 308 -7.73 4.61 -17.90
N TRP A 309 -6.48 4.16 -18.03
CA TRP A 309 -5.50 4.77 -18.93
C TRP A 309 -4.34 3.84 -19.26
N MET A 310 -3.75 4.05 -20.44
CA MET A 310 -2.60 3.29 -20.90
C MET A 310 -1.48 4.21 -21.34
N LEU A 311 -0.29 4.01 -20.78
CA LEU A 311 0.96 4.62 -21.24
C LEU A 311 1.61 3.71 -22.28
N VAL A 312 1.76 4.23 -23.50
CA VAL A 312 2.10 3.39 -24.67
C VAL A 312 3.55 3.52 -25.15
N ASN A 313 4.39 4.24 -24.40
CA ASN A 313 5.78 4.51 -24.75
C ASN A 313 6.73 4.52 -23.54
N ASP A 314 6.48 3.71 -22.50
CA ASP A 314 7.28 3.75 -21.27
C ASP A 314 8.67 3.15 -21.49
N GLY A 315 9.68 4.00 -21.65
CA GLY A 315 11.08 3.56 -21.72
C GLY A 315 11.92 4.34 -22.71
N TYR A 316 13.22 4.41 -22.41
CA TYR A 316 14.23 5.10 -23.21
C TYR A 316 14.23 4.62 -24.66
N GLY A 317 14.09 5.58 -25.59
CA GLY A 317 14.13 5.29 -27.02
C GLY A 317 12.90 4.57 -27.57
N CYS A 318 11.85 4.35 -26.76
CA CYS A 318 10.63 3.69 -27.21
C CYS A 318 9.95 4.47 -28.35
N GLY A 319 9.82 5.79 -28.17
CA GLY A 319 9.13 6.65 -29.12
C GLY A 319 7.64 6.29 -29.29
N TYR A 320 7.01 6.83 -30.32
CA TYR A 320 5.62 6.51 -30.65
C TYR A 320 5.32 6.82 -32.12
N GLU A 321 4.30 6.15 -32.66
CA GLU A 321 3.65 6.46 -33.93
C GLU A 321 2.12 6.45 -33.78
N ASP A 322 1.39 6.98 -34.77
CA ASP A 322 -0.07 6.91 -34.88
C ASP A 322 -0.88 7.33 -33.63
N LEU A 323 -0.35 8.25 -32.82
CA LEU A 323 -0.91 8.63 -31.52
C LEU A 323 -2.40 8.99 -31.54
N ALA A 324 -2.87 9.68 -32.58
CA ALA A 324 -4.29 10.05 -32.68
C ALA A 324 -5.20 8.83 -32.90
N GLU A 325 -4.73 7.83 -33.65
CA GLU A 325 -5.43 6.58 -33.85
C GLU A 325 -5.39 5.71 -32.59
N THR A 326 -4.22 5.60 -31.95
CA THR A 326 -4.08 4.91 -30.65
C THR A 326 -5.00 5.52 -29.59
N ALA A 327 -4.99 6.85 -29.44
CA ALA A 327 -5.85 7.54 -28.48
C ALA A 327 -7.33 7.26 -28.74
N LYS A 328 -7.77 7.28 -30.00
CA LYS A 328 -9.14 6.97 -30.38
C LYS A 328 -9.48 5.51 -30.04
N GLY A 329 -8.61 4.56 -30.38
CA GLY A 329 -8.81 3.14 -30.11
C GLY A 329 -8.89 2.81 -28.62
N LEU A 330 -8.09 3.50 -27.79
CA LEU A 330 -8.18 3.41 -26.33
C LEU A 330 -9.50 3.99 -25.80
N GLN A 331 -9.92 5.15 -26.31
CA GLN A 331 -11.17 5.80 -25.91
C GLN A 331 -12.41 4.98 -26.27
N GLU A 332 -12.39 4.24 -27.39
CA GLU A 332 -13.43 3.28 -27.76
C GLU A 332 -13.56 2.11 -26.75
N ARG A 333 -12.54 1.91 -25.91
CA ARG A 333 -12.48 0.93 -24.81
C ARG A 333 -12.52 1.59 -23.42
N ASP A 334 -12.92 2.86 -23.36
CA ASP A 334 -13.02 3.69 -22.16
C ASP A 334 -11.69 4.03 -21.46
N MET A 335 -10.55 3.86 -22.14
CA MET A 335 -9.22 4.16 -21.61
C MET A 335 -8.68 5.48 -22.17
N GLN A 336 -7.92 6.23 -21.37
CA GLN A 336 -7.21 7.42 -21.82
C GLN A 336 -5.77 7.13 -22.26
N LEU A 337 -5.26 7.89 -23.22
CA LEU A 337 -3.86 7.83 -23.63
C LEU A 337 -2.97 8.55 -22.61
N GLY A 338 -1.96 7.84 -22.11
CA GLY A 338 -0.82 8.39 -21.39
C GLY A 338 0.45 8.31 -22.22
N LEU A 339 1.41 9.19 -21.92
CA LEU A 339 2.77 9.10 -22.48
C LEU A 339 3.83 9.31 -21.40
N TRP A 340 4.94 8.61 -21.58
CA TRP A 340 6.19 8.85 -20.87
C TRP A 340 6.96 9.97 -21.56
N THR A 341 7.58 10.82 -20.75
CA THR A 341 8.10 12.13 -21.16
C THR A 341 9.60 12.20 -20.88
N GLU A 342 10.41 11.80 -21.88
CA GLU A 342 11.89 11.76 -21.85
C GLU A 342 12.52 13.13 -22.16
N ASP A 343 12.28 13.64 -23.37
CA ASP A 343 13.00 14.77 -23.96
C ASP A 343 12.40 16.13 -23.59
N GLY A 344 11.77 16.24 -22.41
CA GLY A 344 11.01 17.42 -22.01
C GLY A 344 9.67 17.57 -22.73
N LEU A 345 9.20 18.80 -22.95
CA LEU A 345 7.79 19.11 -23.24
C LEU A 345 7.53 19.75 -24.60
N ASP A 346 8.52 19.82 -25.49
CA ASP A 346 8.39 20.53 -26.78
C ASP A 346 7.22 20.02 -27.63
N LYS A 347 6.86 18.74 -27.50
CA LYS A 347 5.76 18.10 -28.24
C LYS A 347 4.44 18.05 -27.49
N ILE A 348 4.35 18.53 -26.24
CA ILE A 348 3.18 18.30 -25.39
C ILE A 348 1.89 18.87 -26.00
N ALA A 349 1.96 20.01 -26.68
CA ALA A 349 0.79 20.60 -27.34
C ALA A 349 0.23 19.69 -28.44
N GLU A 350 1.11 19.10 -29.26
CA GLU A 350 0.73 18.18 -30.33
C GLU A 350 0.26 16.83 -29.78
N GLN A 351 0.92 16.31 -28.75
CA GLN A 351 0.54 15.06 -28.08
C GLN A 351 -0.83 15.17 -27.37
N VAL A 352 -1.09 16.27 -26.67
CA VAL A 352 -2.39 16.53 -26.01
C VAL A 352 -3.49 16.71 -27.05
N LYS A 353 -3.19 17.35 -28.19
CA LYS A 353 -4.10 17.45 -29.34
C LYS A 353 -4.38 16.07 -29.96
N ALA A 354 -3.39 15.18 -30.00
CA ALA A 354 -3.56 13.79 -30.47
C ALA A 354 -4.38 12.95 -29.48
N GLY A 355 -4.41 13.31 -28.20
CA GLY A 355 -5.29 12.69 -27.20
C GLY A 355 -4.63 12.36 -25.87
N GLN A 356 -3.37 12.73 -25.65
CA GLN A 356 -2.68 12.50 -24.37
C GLN A 356 -3.40 13.20 -23.22
N ARG A 357 -3.60 12.47 -22.12
CA ARG A 357 -4.24 12.94 -20.87
C ARG A 357 -3.49 12.55 -19.60
N VAL A 358 -2.39 11.80 -19.74
CA VAL A 358 -1.48 11.42 -18.64
C VAL A 358 -0.04 11.66 -19.09
N ALA A 359 0.79 12.20 -18.19
CA ALA A 359 2.23 12.34 -18.41
C ALA A 359 3.03 11.68 -17.28
N LYS A 360 3.81 10.63 -17.57
CA LYS A 360 4.81 10.09 -16.64
C LYS A 360 6.16 10.72 -16.96
N LEU A 361 6.80 11.31 -15.96
CA LEU A 361 8.06 12.02 -16.12
C LEU A 361 9.22 11.04 -16.02
N ASP A 362 10.17 11.18 -16.93
CA ASP A 362 11.37 10.35 -16.95
C ASP A 362 12.37 10.73 -15.83
N VAL A 363 13.02 9.72 -15.26
CA VAL A 363 14.16 9.89 -14.35
C VAL A 363 15.37 10.55 -15.02
N ALA A 364 15.71 10.34 -16.30
CA ALA A 364 16.85 11.10 -16.88
C ALA A 364 16.53 12.59 -17.02
N TRP A 365 15.25 12.94 -17.17
CA TRP A 365 14.83 14.33 -17.14
C TRP A 365 14.76 14.89 -15.72
N VAL A 366 13.92 14.34 -14.84
CA VAL A 366 13.64 14.94 -13.53
C VAL A 366 14.45 14.36 -12.36
N GLY A 367 15.29 13.34 -12.61
CA GLY A 367 16.00 12.55 -11.60
C GLY A 367 17.01 13.31 -10.74
N ASP A 368 17.51 14.46 -11.21
CA ASP A 368 18.33 15.35 -10.38
C ASP A 368 17.53 15.91 -9.17
N GLY A 369 16.21 15.73 -9.16
CA GLY A 369 15.30 16.08 -8.08
C GLY A 369 15.16 17.59 -7.85
N TYR A 370 14.87 17.96 -6.60
CA TYR A 370 14.80 19.34 -6.12
C TYR A 370 13.95 20.26 -7.03
N LYS A 371 14.57 21.33 -7.57
CA LYS A 371 13.91 22.30 -8.46
C LYS A 371 13.58 21.68 -9.82
N LYS A 372 14.48 20.88 -10.39
CA LYS A 372 14.29 20.29 -11.74
C LYS A 372 13.05 19.40 -11.77
N ALA A 373 12.89 18.55 -10.75
CA ALA A 373 11.70 17.72 -10.61
C ALA A 373 10.42 18.53 -10.38
N LEU A 374 10.46 19.54 -9.51
CA LEU A 374 9.29 20.38 -9.26
C LEU A 374 8.87 21.17 -10.51
N ASP A 375 9.84 21.68 -11.28
CA ASP A 375 9.59 22.42 -12.52
C ASP A 375 9.01 21.49 -13.59
N GLY A 376 9.61 20.31 -13.83
CA GLY A 376 9.08 19.33 -14.78
C GLY A 376 7.64 18.89 -14.46
N CYS A 377 7.35 18.66 -13.17
CA CYS A 377 6.00 18.35 -12.71
C CYS A 377 4.99 19.47 -12.98
N LYS A 378 5.34 20.73 -12.65
CA LYS A 378 4.48 21.89 -12.93
C LYS A 378 4.24 22.06 -14.43
N ASP A 379 5.29 21.95 -15.22
CA ASP A 379 5.24 22.25 -16.66
C ASP A 379 4.47 21.16 -17.42
N ALA A 380 4.66 19.88 -17.09
CA ALA A 380 3.90 18.79 -17.69
C ALA A 380 2.42 18.86 -17.31
N TYR A 381 2.13 19.13 -16.03
CA TYR A 381 0.77 19.31 -15.53
C TYR A 381 0.07 20.45 -16.26
N LYS A 382 0.71 21.61 -16.32
CA LYS A 382 0.21 22.79 -17.03
C LYS A 382 0.13 22.55 -18.54
N GLY A 383 1.04 21.79 -19.14
CA GLY A 383 1.03 21.47 -20.56
C GLY A 383 -0.21 20.70 -20.99
N ILE A 384 -0.72 19.77 -20.16
CA ILE A 384 -2.02 19.14 -20.37
C ILE A 384 -3.15 20.17 -20.27
N GLU A 385 -3.11 21.04 -19.24
CA GLU A 385 -4.18 22.00 -18.98
C GLU A 385 -4.28 23.13 -20.02
N ASP A 386 -3.14 23.61 -20.52
CA ASP A 386 -3.09 24.69 -21.50
C ASP A 386 -3.55 24.24 -22.89
N ASN A 387 -3.49 22.92 -23.17
CA ASN A 387 -3.81 22.34 -24.49
C ASN A 387 -5.09 21.48 -24.50
N SER A 388 -5.83 21.39 -23.39
CA SER A 388 -7.12 20.69 -23.30
C SER A 388 -8.03 21.33 -22.24
N ASP A 389 -9.25 20.83 -22.04
CA ASP A 389 -10.11 21.18 -20.90
C ASP A 389 -9.97 20.20 -19.70
N ALA A 390 -9.20 19.12 -19.88
CA ALA A 390 -8.95 18.11 -18.87
C ALA A 390 -8.07 18.65 -17.72
N ARG A 391 -8.16 18.02 -16.56
CA ARG A 391 -7.23 18.29 -15.46
C ARG A 391 -5.83 17.83 -15.84
N GLY A 392 -4.82 18.54 -15.39
CA GLY A 392 -3.46 18.01 -15.44
C GLY A 392 -3.38 16.73 -14.62
N PHE A 393 -2.69 15.71 -15.14
CA PHE A 393 -2.43 14.47 -14.43
C PHE A 393 -1.03 13.98 -14.78
N THR A 394 -0.13 14.05 -13.80
CA THR A 394 1.26 13.66 -13.99
C THR A 394 1.72 12.68 -12.93
N TRP A 395 2.74 11.89 -13.27
CA TRP A 395 3.42 10.93 -12.40
C TRP A 395 4.90 11.27 -12.37
N ALA A 396 5.48 11.44 -11.18
CA ALA A 396 6.87 11.86 -11.01
C ALA A 396 7.66 10.85 -10.16
N PRO A 397 8.86 10.44 -10.60
CA PRO A 397 9.73 9.54 -9.84
C PRO A 397 10.47 10.24 -8.71
N GLU A 398 10.81 11.51 -8.91
CA GLU A 398 11.46 12.37 -7.93
C GLU A 398 10.57 13.58 -7.64
N SER A 399 10.70 14.15 -6.45
CA SER A 399 9.96 15.35 -6.10
C SER A 399 10.60 16.20 -5.02
N TRP A 400 9.95 17.31 -4.71
CA TRP A 400 10.29 18.21 -3.62
C TRP A 400 9.02 18.86 -3.05
N SER A 401 9.14 19.71 -2.03
CA SER A 401 8.02 20.47 -1.50
C SER A 401 7.24 21.22 -2.59
N GLY A 402 5.93 20.99 -2.66
CA GLY A 402 5.04 21.57 -3.66
C GLY A 402 4.60 20.60 -4.75
N ALA A 403 5.26 19.45 -4.92
CA ALA A 403 4.92 18.49 -5.97
C ALA A 403 3.52 17.88 -5.84
N GLN A 404 2.94 17.85 -4.63
CA GLN A 404 1.58 17.37 -4.40
C GLN A 404 0.52 18.11 -5.23
N ARG A 405 0.81 19.34 -5.70
CA ARG A 405 -0.12 20.14 -6.51
C ARG A 405 -0.08 19.83 -8.00
N CYS A 406 0.88 19.02 -8.46
CA CYS A 406 1.08 18.77 -9.89
C CYS A 406 1.26 17.31 -10.26
N GLY A 407 1.56 16.38 -9.34
CA GLY A 407 1.78 14.98 -9.72
C GLY A 407 1.61 13.98 -8.61
N VAL A 408 1.42 12.73 -9.02
CA VAL A 408 1.52 11.53 -8.19
C VAL A 408 3.00 11.24 -7.94
N GLN A 409 3.38 10.96 -6.69
CA GLN A 409 4.75 10.55 -6.36
C GLN A 409 4.85 9.03 -6.47
N TRP A 410 5.69 8.56 -7.39
CA TRP A 410 5.93 7.14 -7.65
C TRP A 410 7.26 6.70 -7.04
N SER A 411 7.32 5.51 -6.46
CA SER A 411 8.45 5.10 -5.61
C SER A 411 9.73 4.67 -6.35
N GLY A 412 9.76 4.62 -7.68
CA GLY A 412 10.93 4.16 -8.42
C GLY A 412 10.79 2.78 -9.03
N ASP A 413 11.86 2.33 -9.69
CA ASP A 413 11.97 0.99 -10.27
C ASP A 413 12.41 -0.02 -9.20
N GLN A 414 11.58 -1.03 -8.91
CA GLN A 414 11.96 -2.11 -7.98
C GLN A 414 11.54 -3.51 -8.48
N SER A 415 12.08 -4.54 -7.84
CA SER A 415 11.73 -5.94 -8.12
C SER A 415 10.62 -6.48 -7.21
N GLY A 416 9.59 -7.06 -7.81
CA GLY A 416 8.50 -7.74 -7.11
C GLY A 416 8.98 -8.88 -6.21
N SER A 417 8.56 -8.84 -4.94
CA SER A 417 8.85 -9.85 -3.92
C SER A 417 7.92 -9.68 -2.71
N TRP A 418 7.99 -10.57 -1.73
CA TRP A 418 7.28 -10.37 -0.46
C TRP A 418 7.81 -9.18 0.34
N GLU A 419 9.13 -8.96 0.28
CA GLU A 419 9.76 -7.81 0.91
C GLU A 419 9.31 -6.50 0.26
N TYR A 420 9.18 -6.48 -1.07
CA TYR A 420 8.61 -5.37 -1.84
C TYR A 420 7.25 -4.91 -1.27
N ILE A 421 6.33 -5.86 -1.05
CA ILE A 421 5.05 -5.56 -0.41
C ILE A 421 5.28 -5.01 1.01
N ARG A 422 6.11 -5.69 1.82
CA ARG A 422 6.30 -5.36 3.25
C ARG A 422 6.74 -3.91 3.46
N TRP A 423 7.77 -3.45 2.74
CA TRP A 423 8.32 -2.12 2.99
C TRP A 423 7.52 -1.01 2.33
N GLN A 424 6.75 -1.27 1.26
CA GLN A 424 5.91 -0.26 0.61
C GLN A 424 4.74 0.22 1.47
N ILE A 425 4.17 -0.66 2.30
CA ILE A 425 3.04 -0.33 3.18
C ILE A 425 3.34 0.91 4.04
N PRO A 426 4.44 0.93 4.85
CA PRO A 426 4.76 2.09 5.64
C PRO A 426 5.24 3.30 4.82
N THR A 427 5.73 3.10 3.60
CA THR A 427 6.14 4.17 2.67
C THR A 427 4.95 5.03 2.27
N TYR A 428 3.90 4.41 1.72
CA TYR A 428 2.77 5.17 1.15
C TYR A 428 1.85 5.71 2.23
N ALA A 429 1.57 4.93 3.28
CA ALA A 429 0.82 5.45 4.41
C ALA A 429 1.54 6.63 5.06
N GLY A 430 2.85 6.54 5.27
CA GLY A 430 3.65 7.61 5.86
C GLY A 430 3.69 8.90 5.05
N SER A 431 3.64 8.81 3.73
CA SER A 431 3.80 9.96 2.83
C SER A 431 2.72 11.04 3.01
N THR A 432 1.51 10.66 3.44
CA THR A 432 0.45 11.61 3.80
C THR A 432 0.85 12.55 4.93
N MET A 433 1.71 12.10 5.88
CA MET A 433 2.26 12.95 6.95
C MET A 433 3.21 14.04 6.42
N SER A 434 3.54 14.01 5.13
CA SER A 434 4.28 15.04 4.41
C SER A 434 3.43 15.86 3.44
N GLY A 435 2.11 15.70 3.47
CA GLY A 435 1.20 16.39 2.55
C GLY A 435 1.20 15.83 1.13
N LEU A 436 1.77 14.63 0.92
CA LEU A 436 1.70 13.90 -0.35
C LEU A 436 0.44 13.03 -0.33
N ALA A 437 -0.63 13.50 -0.99
CA ALA A 437 -1.93 12.82 -0.96
C ALA A 437 -2.03 11.61 -1.90
N TYR A 438 -1.17 11.53 -2.92
CA TYR A 438 -1.18 10.50 -3.95
C TYR A 438 0.22 9.91 -4.13
N THR A 439 0.46 8.79 -3.46
CA THR A 439 1.72 8.06 -3.52
C THR A 439 1.47 6.59 -3.76
N THR A 440 2.25 5.97 -4.64
CA THR A 440 2.14 4.54 -4.95
C THR A 440 3.41 4.06 -5.68
N GLY A 441 3.39 2.83 -6.17
CA GLY A 441 4.43 2.21 -6.99
C GLY A 441 3.82 1.12 -7.87
N ASP A 442 4.64 0.41 -8.61
CA ASP A 442 4.15 -0.55 -9.60
C ASP A 442 3.51 -1.77 -8.93
N VAL A 443 2.40 -2.27 -9.44
CA VAL A 443 1.87 -3.56 -8.99
C VAL A 443 2.89 -4.66 -9.30
N ASP A 444 3.36 -5.35 -8.26
CA ASP A 444 4.37 -6.41 -8.30
C ASP A 444 5.74 -6.00 -8.84
N GLY A 445 6.05 -4.70 -8.81
CA GLY A 445 7.31 -4.14 -9.32
C GLY A 445 7.45 -4.23 -10.84
N ILE A 446 8.26 -3.34 -11.39
CA ILE A 446 8.64 -3.33 -12.82
C ILE A 446 9.49 -4.56 -13.20
N PHE A 447 10.31 -5.05 -12.26
CA PHE A 447 11.12 -6.26 -12.42
C PHE A 447 10.60 -7.41 -11.52
N GLY A 448 11.09 -8.64 -11.75
CA GLY A 448 10.84 -9.78 -10.86
C GLY A 448 9.35 -10.10 -10.67
N GLY A 449 8.98 -10.56 -9.47
CA GLY A 449 7.59 -10.85 -9.12
C GLY A 449 7.15 -12.31 -9.33
N SER A 450 5.88 -12.58 -9.01
CA SER A 450 5.26 -13.90 -9.09
C SER A 450 3.73 -13.77 -9.14
N PRO A 451 2.99 -14.79 -9.60
CA PRO A 451 1.52 -14.76 -9.57
C PRO A 451 0.94 -14.46 -8.18
N LYS A 452 1.54 -15.01 -7.11
CA LYS A 452 1.10 -14.80 -5.73
C LYS A 452 1.39 -13.37 -5.26
N THR A 453 2.61 -12.88 -5.46
CA THR A 453 2.98 -11.51 -5.04
C THR A 453 2.19 -10.47 -5.82
N TYR A 454 1.92 -10.71 -7.10
CA TYR A 454 1.04 -9.85 -7.90
C TYR A 454 -0.35 -9.72 -7.31
N VAL A 455 -1.01 -10.85 -7.01
CA VAL A 455 -2.32 -10.84 -6.35
C VAL A 455 -2.25 -10.09 -5.03
N ARG A 456 -1.27 -10.40 -4.18
CA ARG A 456 -1.17 -9.80 -2.84
C ARG A 456 -0.87 -8.32 -2.89
N ASP A 457 -0.07 -7.87 -3.83
CA ASP A 457 0.27 -6.47 -3.98
C ASP A 457 -0.88 -5.66 -4.58
N LEU A 458 -1.55 -6.19 -5.61
CA LEU A 458 -2.74 -5.57 -6.19
C LEU A 458 -3.85 -5.40 -5.13
N GLN A 459 -4.09 -6.42 -4.30
CA GLN A 459 -5.14 -6.44 -3.28
C GLN A 459 -5.17 -5.18 -2.41
N TRP A 460 -4.04 -4.80 -1.83
CA TRP A 460 -3.97 -3.66 -0.93
C TRP A 460 -3.79 -2.34 -1.68
N LYS A 461 -3.14 -2.35 -2.86
CA LYS A 461 -3.02 -1.18 -3.72
C LYS A 461 -4.36 -0.68 -4.25
N MET A 462 -5.37 -1.55 -4.34
CA MET A 462 -6.76 -1.16 -4.60
C MET A 462 -7.41 -0.33 -3.48
N PHE A 463 -6.71 -0.11 -2.37
CA PHE A 463 -7.09 0.86 -1.33
C PHE A 463 -6.21 2.11 -1.33
N LEU A 464 -5.31 2.25 -2.31
CA LEU A 464 -4.65 3.50 -2.63
C LEU A 464 -5.49 4.26 -3.69
N PRO A 465 -5.50 5.61 -3.69
CA PRO A 465 -6.29 6.38 -4.65
C PRO A 465 -5.84 6.29 -6.10
N VAL A 466 -4.58 5.94 -6.35
CA VAL A 466 -3.96 5.87 -7.68
C VAL A 466 -3.01 4.67 -7.71
N THR A 467 -2.95 3.94 -8.81
CA THR A 467 -2.09 2.76 -8.98
C THR A 467 -1.85 2.51 -10.47
N MET A 468 -0.70 1.92 -10.83
CA MET A 468 -0.47 1.40 -12.18
C MET A 468 0.19 0.03 -12.15
N THR A 469 0.01 -0.72 -13.23
CA THR A 469 0.86 -1.86 -13.58
C THR A 469 1.88 -1.42 -14.62
N MET A 470 3.11 -1.91 -14.49
CA MET A 470 4.25 -1.55 -15.34
C MET A 470 4.81 -2.80 -15.99
N ASP A 471 4.75 -2.88 -17.31
CA ASP A 471 5.15 -4.02 -18.13
C ASP A 471 6.39 -3.72 -18.99
N GLY A 472 6.92 -4.74 -19.65
CA GLY A 472 7.98 -4.60 -20.66
C GLY A 472 9.40 -4.87 -20.16
N TRP A 473 9.59 -4.96 -18.84
CA TRP A 473 10.90 -5.11 -18.21
C TRP A 473 11.09 -6.43 -17.47
N ALA A 474 10.01 -7.03 -16.96
CA ALA A 474 10.04 -8.35 -16.36
C ALA A 474 10.05 -9.47 -17.41
N ALA A 475 10.53 -10.65 -17.04
CA ALA A 475 10.52 -11.82 -17.92
C ALA A 475 9.10 -12.19 -18.39
N SER A 476 8.09 -11.98 -17.55
CA SER A 476 6.67 -12.18 -17.86
C SER A 476 5.92 -10.86 -17.94
N ASP A 477 4.90 -10.79 -18.81
CA ASP A 477 4.02 -9.64 -18.90
C ASP A 477 3.26 -9.37 -17.59
N LYS A 478 3.07 -8.09 -17.25
CA LYS A 478 2.58 -7.63 -15.95
C LYS A 478 1.08 -7.28 -15.90
N GLN A 479 0.30 -7.50 -16.96
CA GLN A 479 -1.15 -7.24 -16.88
C GLN A 479 -1.87 -8.21 -15.93
N PRO A 480 -2.93 -7.76 -15.22
CA PRO A 480 -3.58 -8.53 -14.14
C PRO A 480 -4.28 -9.82 -14.58
N PHE A 481 -4.42 -10.05 -15.89
CA PHE A 481 -5.04 -11.23 -16.49
C PHE A 481 -4.02 -12.21 -17.12
N ARG A 482 -2.71 -11.96 -17.02
CA ARG A 482 -1.68 -12.79 -17.69
C ARG A 482 -1.37 -14.10 -17.00
N GLN A 483 -1.60 -14.19 -15.70
CA GLN A 483 -1.16 -15.33 -14.87
C GLN A 483 -2.17 -16.48 -14.79
N GLY A 484 -3.30 -16.40 -15.51
CA GLY A 484 -4.35 -17.43 -15.50
C GLY A 484 -5.16 -17.47 -14.20
N GLU A 485 -5.99 -18.50 -14.03
CA GLU A 485 -6.75 -18.72 -12.79
C GLU A 485 -5.91 -19.47 -11.74
N PRO A 486 -6.12 -19.23 -10.43
CA PRO A 486 -7.13 -18.37 -9.82
C PRO A 486 -6.75 -16.88 -9.75
N TYR A 487 -5.54 -16.50 -10.18
CA TYR A 487 -5.00 -15.14 -10.01
C TYR A 487 -5.86 -14.08 -10.74
N THR A 488 -6.30 -14.40 -11.95
CA THR A 488 -7.12 -13.50 -12.78
C THR A 488 -8.45 -13.15 -12.11
N SER A 489 -9.21 -14.15 -11.62
CA SER A 489 -10.49 -13.87 -10.94
C SER A 489 -10.30 -13.10 -9.63
N ILE A 490 -9.21 -13.35 -8.90
CA ILE A 490 -8.90 -12.59 -7.68
C ILE A 490 -8.54 -11.15 -8.02
N ASN A 491 -7.68 -10.93 -9.02
CA ASN A 491 -7.31 -9.58 -9.46
C ASN A 491 -8.54 -8.77 -9.90
N ARG A 492 -9.43 -9.40 -10.68
CA ARG A 492 -10.71 -8.83 -11.10
C ARG A 492 -11.55 -8.40 -9.89
N LYS A 493 -11.68 -9.26 -8.87
CA LYS A 493 -12.45 -8.97 -7.66
C LYS A 493 -11.99 -7.67 -6.99
N TYR A 494 -10.69 -7.47 -6.82
CA TYR A 494 -10.17 -6.27 -6.14
C TYR A 494 -10.21 -5.02 -7.01
N LEU A 495 -9.96 -5.15 -8.32
CA LEU A 495 -10.14 -4.04 -9.26
C LEU A 495 -11.60 -3.56 -9.28
N LYS A 496 -12.56 -4.47 -9.34
CA LYS A 496 -14.00 -4.13 -9.30
C LYS A 496 -14.41 -3.54 -7.95
N LEU A 497 -13.79 -3.98 -6.85
CA LEU A 497 -14.01 -3.37 -5.53
C LEU A 497 -13.49 -1.93 -5.50
N HIS A 498 -12.31 -1.69 -6.06
CA HIS A 498 -11.75 -0.34 -6.21
C HIS A 498 -12.69 0.58 -7.00
N GLU A 499 -13.14 0.14 -8.19
CA GLU A 499 -14.11 0.85 -9.01
C GLU A 499 -15.39 1.19 -8.23
N SER A 500 -15.90 0.21 -7.47
CA SER A 500 -17.09 0.41 -6.64
C SER A 500 -16.87 1.45 -5.54
N LEU A 501 -15.64 1.58 -5.01
CA LEU A 501 -15.24 2.51 -3.95
C LEU A 501 -14.82 3.89 -4.45
N LEU A 502 -14.74 4.13 -5.77
CA LEU A 502 -14.36 5.43 -6.30
C LEU A 502 -15.19 6.62 -5.77
N PRO A 503 -16.51 6.53 -5.49
CA PRO A 503 -17.23 7.63 -4.83
C PRO A 503 -16.68 8.02 -3.46
N TYR A 504 -16.26 7.02 -2.68
CA TYR A 504 -15.65 7.21 -1.38
C TYR A 504 -14.24 7.80 -1.51
N LEU A 505 -13.39 7.18 -2.33
CA LEU A 505 -12.01 7.64 -2.56
C LEU A 505 -11.97 9.04 -3.20
N TYR A 506 -12.85 9.32 -4.15
CA TYR A 506 -12.93 10.61 -4.83
C TYR A 506 -13.41 11.73 -3.91
N SER A 507 -14.28 11.41 -2.93
CA SER A 507 -14.67 12.36 -1.89
C SER A 507 -13.49 12.71 -0.97
N TYR A 508 -12.65 11.73 -0.62
CA TYR A 508 -11.39 12.01 0.08
C TYR A 508 -10.34 12.71 -0.79
N GLY A 509 -10.33 12.47 -2.10
CA GLY A 509 -9.54 13.25 -3.05
C GLY A 509 -9.95 14.73 -3.04
N HIS A 510 -11.26 15.01 -3.02
CA HIS A 510 -11.77 16.37 -2.84
C HIS A 510 -11.39 16.95 -1.48
N GLU A 511 -11.53 16.18 -0.39
CA GLU A 511 -11.08 16.59 0.94
C GLU A 511 -9.59 16.98 0.94
N ALA A 512 -8.73 16.18 0.29
CA ALA A 512 -7.30 16.46 0.18
C ALA A 512 -7.03 17.83 -0.49
N THR A 513 -7.84 18.24 -1.47
CA THR A 513 -7.72 19.59 -2.07
C THR A 513 -8.03 20.73 -1.11
N GLN A 514 -8.73 20.46 0.00
CA GLN A 514 -9.09 21.44 1.02
C GLN A 514 -8.14 21.35 2.22
N THR A 515 -7.92 20.14 2.74
CA THR A 515 -7.21 19.88 3.99
C THR A 515 -5.73 19.55 3.78
N GLY A 516 -5.32 19.11 2.58
CA GLY A 516 -3.98 18.57 2.33
C GLY A 516 -3.78 17.13 2.81
N VAL A 517 -4.76 16.54 3.51
CA VAL A 517 -4.68 15.19 4.06
C VAL A 517 -5.21 14.19 3.03
N GLY A 518 -4.39 13.22 2.64
CA GLY A 518 -4.76 12.17 1.71
C GLY A 518 -5.72 11.13 2.29
N ALA A 519 -6.25 10.27 1.42
CA ALA A 519 -7.11 9.16 1.82
C ALA A 519 -6.32 8.06 2.55
N VAL A 520 -5.02 7.89 2.29
CA VAL A 520 -4.19 6.86 2.94
C VAL A 520 -3.64 7.44 4.23
N ARG A 521 -4.06 6.92 5.39
CA ARG A 521 -3.82 7.55 6.69
C ARG A 521 -3.16 6.58 7.68
N PRO A 522 -1.97 6.91 8.21
CA PRO A 522 -1.39 6.19 9.35
C PRO A 522 -2.34 6.18 10.54
N LEU A 523 -2.31 5.11 11.33
CA LEU A 523 -3.11 5.06 12.55
C LEU A 523 -2.73 6.19 13.51
N ALA A 524 -1.46 6.62 13.55
CA ALA A 524 -1.01 7.75 14.36
C ALA A 524 -1.65 9.09 13.96
N LEU A 525 -2.15 9.23 12.73
CA LEU A 525 -2.84 10.44 12.27
C LEU A 525 -4.29 10.52 12.78
N GLU A 526 -4.98 9.37 12.84
CA GLU A 526 -6.38 9.27 13.27
C GLU A 526 -6.51 8.98 14.78
N TYR A 527 -5.51 8.34 15.37
CA TYR A 527 -5.43 7.96 16.77
C TYR A 527 -4.14 8.48 17.44
N PRO A 528 -3.92 9.80 17.48
CA PRO A 528 -2.64 10.40 17.94
C PRO A 528 -2.31 10.14 19.41
N HIS A 529 -3.31 9.75 20.22
CA HIS A 529 -3.15 9.43 21.63
C HIS A 529 -3.06 7.92 21.91
N ASP A 530 -3.12 7.08 20.87
CA ASP A 530 -2.96 5.65 21.01
C ASP A 530 -1.46 5.29 21.10
N PRO A 531 -1.01 4.65 22.19
CA PRO A 531 0.41 4.38 22.42
C PRO A 531 1.01 3.37 21.43
N LYS A 532 0.19 2.59 20.71
CA LYS A 532 0.66 1.61 19.72
C LYS A 532 0.63 2.16 18.29
N ALA A 533 -0.23 3.13 18.00
CA ALA A 533 -0.48 3.64 16.65
C ALA A 533 0.76 4.22 15.94
N ALA A 534 1.75 4.70 16.70
CA ALA A 534 3.00 5.26 16.17
C ALA A 534 4.19 4.28 16.20
N THR A 535 3.97 3.01 16.57
CA THR A 535 5.00 2.00 16.81
C THR A 535 4.98 0.87 15.77
N ASP A 536 5.94 -0.04 15.83
CA ASP A 536 5.99 -1.19 14.92
C ASP A 536 4.75 -2.11 15.01
N ALA A 537 3.98 -2.03 16.10
CA ALA A 537 2.73 -2.76 16.25
C ALA A 537 1.66 -2.38 15.21
N ALA A 538 1.75 -1.20 14.60
CA ALA A 538 0.81 -0.70 13.59
C ALA A 538 1.49 -0.43 12.23
N LYS A 539 2.74 -0.86 12.04
CA LYS A 539 3.57 -0.46 10.89
C LYS A 539 3.04 -0.94 9.55
N TYR A 540 2.43 -2.13 9.53
CA TYR A 540 2.02 -2.82 8.31
C TYR A 540 0.49 -2.83 8.11
N GLU A 541 -0.17 -1.78 8.59
CA GLU A 541 -1.56 -1.45 8.29
C GLU A 541 -1.79 0.06 8.26
N PHE A 542 -2.87 0.49 7.61
CA PHE A 542 -3.25 1.88 7.49
C PHE A 542 -4.78 2.00 7.34
N LEU A 543 -5.29 3.23 7.45
CA LEU A 543 -6.66 3.55 7.12
C LEU A 543 -6.79 4.10 5.70
N THR A 544 -7.83 3.69 4.99
CA THR A 544 -8.28 4.33 3.76
C THR A 544 -9.54 5.15 4.06
N GLY A 545 -9.40 6.47 3.94
CA GLY A 545 -10.27 7.44 4.59
C GLY A 545 -10.24 7.26 6.11
N GLU A 546 -11.42 7.25 6.73
CA GLU A 546 -11.59 7.05 8.18
C GLU A 546 -12.25 5.69 8.52
N ASP A 547 -12.67 4.94 7.50
CA ASP A 547 -13.59 3.83 7.69
C ASP A 547 -12.99 2.46 7.41
N PHE A 548 -12.00 2.32 6.52
CA PHE A 548 -11.39 1.02 6.16
C PHE A 548 -9.99 0.87 6.76
N LEU A 549 -9.79 -0.10 7.65
CA LEU A 549 -8.46 -0.55 8.07
C LEU A 549 -7.99 -1.67 7.14
N VAL A 550 -6.88 -1.41 6.46
CA VAL A 550 -6.25 -2.28 5.47
C VAL A 550 -4.99 -2.86 6.10
N ALA A 551 -4.92 -4.19 6.22
CA ALA A 551 -3.78 -4.90 6.81
C ALA A 551 -3.21 -5.93 5.82
N PRO A 552 -2.30 -5.52 4.92
CA PRO A 552 -1.83 -6.37 3.84
C PRO A 552 -1.11 -7.64 4.30
N VAL A 553 -1.16 -8.67 3.47
CA VAL A 553 -0.35 -9.90 3.62
C VAL A 553 0.95 -9.70 2.86
N TYR A 554 2.07 -9.64 3.59
CA TYR A 554 3.40 -9.32 3.06
C TYR A 554 4.40 -10.48 3.21
N LYS A 555 3.91 -11.71 3.37
CA LYS A 555 4.71 -12.95 3.42
C LYS A 555 3.97 -14.04 2.66
N ASP A 556 4.68 -15.07 2.18
CA ASP A 556 4.03 -16.27 1.61
C ASP A 556 3.37 -17.08 2.71
N THR A 557 2.14 -16.72 3.05
CA THR A 557 1.35 -17.33 4.10
C THR A 557 -0.14 -17.15 3.85
N THR A 558 -0.92 -18.02 4.46
CA THR A 558 -2.39 -17.98 4.52
C THR A 558 -2.91 -17.38 5.83
N THR A 559 -2.01 -16.91 6.70
CA THR A 559 -2.36 -16.28 7.97
C THR A 559 -1.68 -14.94 8.13
N ARG A 560 -2.38 -13.96 8.72
CA ARG A 560 -1.81 -12.67 9.10
C ARG A 560 -1.87 -12.51 10.61
N ASP A 561 -0.70 -12.38 11.22
CA ASP A 561 -0.52 -12.11 12.65
C ASP A 561 -0.22 -10.64 12.90
N GLY A 562 -0.51 -10.11 14.08
CA GLY A 562 -0.14 -8.76 14.48
C GLY A 562 -0.95 -7.67 13.77
N ILE A 563 -2.25 -7.86 13.54
CA ILE A 563 -3.13 -6.80 13.04
C ILE A 563 -3.61 -5.97 14.23
N TYR A 564 -3.18 -4.72 14.35
CA TYR A 564 -3.65 -3.84 15.42
C TYR A 564 -4.93 -3.11 15.02
N LEU A 565 -5.99 -3.33 15.80
CA LEU A 565 -7.23 -2.56 15.69
C LEU A 565 -7.25 -1.50 16.80
N PRO A 566 -7.29 -0.20 16.45
CA PRO A 566 -7.33 0.88 17.45
C PRO A 566 -8.72 0.97 18.09
N LYS A 567 -8.91 1.89 19.04
CA LYS A 567 -10.19 2.09 19.74
C LYS A 567 -11.37 2.22 18.78
N GLY A 568 -12.38 1.37 18.95
CA GLY A 568 -13.61 1.36 18.15
C GLY A 568 -14.17 -0.06 17.98
N THR A 569 -15.37 -0.16 17.40
CA THR A 569 -15.89 -1.43 16.89
C THR A 569 -15.43 -1.60 15.44
N TRP A 570 -14.83 -2.74 15.11
CA TRP A 570 -14.30 -3.04 13.78
C TRP A 570 -14.95 -4.30 13.25
N THR A 571 -15.43 -4.25 12.01
CA THR A 571 -16.12 -5.38 11.37
C THR A 571 -15.27 -5.90 10.23
N ASP A 572 -14.88 -7.17 10.27
CA ASP A 572 -14.26 -7.84 9.13
C ASP A 572 -15.19 -7.74 7.91
N TYR A 573 -14.69 -7.14 6.83
CA TYR A 573 -15.47 -6.82 5.64
C TYR A 573 -16.05 -8.06 4.96
N TRP A 574 -15.37 -9.21 5.06
CA TRP A 574 -15.71 -10.44 4.35
C TRP A 574 -16.63 -11.35 5.17
N SER A 575 -16.39 -11.45 6.47
CA SER A 575 -17.13 -12.37 7.35
C SER A 575 -18.24 -11.69 8.14
N GLY A 576 -18.18 -10.36 8.31
CA GLY A 576 -19.05 -9.61 9.21
C GLY A 576 -18.71 -9.79 10.70
N ARG A 577 -17.63 -10.52 11.02
CA ARG A 577 -17.18 -10.70 12.40
C ARG A 577 -16.75 -9.36 12.99
N THR A 578 -17.26 -9.04 14.18
CA THR A 578 -16.92 -7.80 14.87
C THR A 578 -15.85 -8.00 15.94
N TYR A 579 -14.98 -7.01 16.10
CA TYR A 579 -13.92 -6.92 17.09
C TYR A 579 -14.05 -5.60 17.86
N GLN A 580 -13.74 -5.61 19.15
CA GLN A 580 -13.67 -4.40 19.96
C GLN A 580 -12.21 -4.04 20.18
N GLY A 581 -11.79 -2.90 19.62
CA GLY A 581 -10.47 -2.33 19.83
C GLY A 581 -10.41 -1.43 21.09
N PRO A 582 -9.23 -1.16 21.64
CA PRO A 582 -7.92 -1.54 21.11
C PRO A 582 -7.59 -3.02 21.33
N THR A 583 -7.17 -3.73 20.29
CA THR A 583 -6.77 -5.14 20.36
C THR A 583 -5.81 -5.51 19.22
N THR A 584 -5.09 -6.61 19.36
CA THR A 584 -4.25 -7.18 18.30
C THR A 584 -4.83 -8.54 17.90
N ILE A 585 -5.02 -8.75 16.60
CA ILE A 585 -5.49 -10.02 16.05
C ILE A 585 -4.28 -10.80 15.53
N ASP A 586 -4.14 -12.02 16.02
CA ASP A 586 -3.22 -13.03 15.51
C ASP A 586 -4.00 -14.18 14.84
N GLY A 587 -3.34 -14.89 13.93
CA GLY A 587 -3.89 -16.04 13.22
C GLY A 587 -5.07 -15.72 12.32
N TYR A 588 -5.20 -14.47 11.83
CA TYR A 588 -6.27 -14.12 10.90
C TYR A 588 -6.12 -14.97 9.62
N SER A 589 -7.15 -15.72 9.24
CA SER A 589 -7.11 -16.53 8.01
C SER A 589 -7.26 -15.62 6.78
N ALA A 590 -6.18 -15.50 6.03
CA ALA A 590 -6.07 -14.76 4.79
C ALA A 590 -5.67 -15.71 3.65
N PRO A 591 -6.57 -16.57 3.15
CA PRO A 591 -6.32 -17.28 1.87
C PRO A 591 -5.95 -16.29 0.76
N LEU A 592 -5.37 -16.78 -0.34
CA LEU A 592 -4.83 -15.93 -1.42
C LEU A 592 -5.82 -14.86 -1.91
N ASP A 593 -7.13 -15.13 -1.88
CA ASP A 593 -8.19 -14.24 -2.36
C ASP A 593 -8.73 -13.23 -1.33
N THR A 594 -8.17 -13.23 -0.12
CA THR A 594 -8.68 -12.49 1.04
C THR A 594 -7.59 -11.62 1.64
N LEU A 595 -7.78 -10.31 1.51
CA LEU A 595 -7.04 -9.25 2.18
C LEU A 595 -7.68 -9.01 3.56
N PRO A 596 -6.93 -9.03 4.68
CA PRO A 596 -7.46 -8.57 5.95
C PRO A 596 -7.93 -7.11 5.87
N LEU A 597 -9.24 -6.92 5.96
CA LEU A 597 -9.92 -5.64 5.73
C LEU A 597 -11.04 -5.47 6.76
N PHE A 598 -11.02 -4.36 7.48
CA PHE A 598 -11.97 -4.09 8.56
C PHE A 598 -12.64 -2.74 8.37
N VAL A 599 -13.95 -2.68 8.62
CA VAL A 599 -14.74 -1.46 8.52
C VAL A 599 -15.14 -0.98 9.91
N ARG A 600 -14.95 0.31 10.16
CA ARG A 600 -15.27 0.95 11.43
C ARG A 600 -16.78 1.02 11.66
N GLY A 601 -17.21 0.79 12.90
CA GLY A 601 -18.58 1.07 13.33
C GLY A 601 -18.93 2.54 13.16
N GLY A 602 -20.06 2.82 12.53
CA GLY A 602 -20.50 4.16 12.12
C GLY A 602 -20.21 4.49 10.65
N ALA A 603 -19.41 3.68 9.94
CA ALA A 603 -19.07 3.94 8.54
C ALA A 603 -20.31 4.05 7.63
N THR A 604 -20.28 5.01 6.71
CA THR A 604 -21.31 5.25 5.70
C THR A 604 -20.64 5.44 4.35
N VAL A 605 -20.50 4.35 3.60
CA VAL A 605 -19.64 4.30 2.42
C VAL A 605 -20.48 4.41 1.14
N PRO A 606 -20.39 5.50 0.37
CA PRO A 606 -21.02 5.56 -0.95
C PRO A 606 -20.25 4.67 -1.93
N MET A 607 -20.99 3.93 -2.76
CA MET A 607 -20.43 3.02 -3.74
C MET A 607 -21.17 3.10 -5.07
N TRP A 608 -20.47 2.78 -6.16
CA TRP A 608 -21.13 2.45 -7.42
C TRP A 608 -21.58 0.98 -7.40
N PRO A 609 -22.87 0.69 -7.66
CA PRO A 609 -23.36 -0.69 -7.62
C PRO A 609 -22.87 -1.49 -8.82
N GLY A 610 -22.40 -2.72 -8.57
CA GLY A 610 -22.10 -3.71 -9.61
C GLY A 610 -20.69 -3.58 -10.18
N GLY A 611 -20.20 -4.69 -10.75
CA GLY A 611 -18.85 -4.81 -11.32
C GLY A 611 -18.67 -4.01 -12.61
N ILE A 612 -18.71 -2.69 -12.53
CA ILE A 612 -18.36 -1.78 -13.63
C ILE A 612 -16.88 -1.91 -13.97
N ARG A 613 -16.53 -1.66 -15.22
CA ARG A 613 -15.15 -1.67 -15.72
C ARG A 613 -14.57 -0.25 -15.77
N SER A 614 -15.42 0.76 -15.89
CA SER A 614 -14.99 2.15 -15.85
C SER A 614 -16.08 3.06 -15.26
N TYR A 615 -15.69 4.22 -14.72
CA TYR A 615 -16.59 5.32 -14.38
C TYR A 615 -17.52 5.72 -15.54
N ARG A 616 -17.12 5.45 -16.80
CA ARG A 616 -17.89 5.72 -18.01
C ARG A 616 -19.06 4.77 -18.24
N ASP A 617 -19.09 3.61 -17.59
CA ASP A 617 -20.24 2.69 -17.60
C ASP A 617 -21.47 3.31 -16.91
N ARG A 618 -21.27 4.41 -16.17
CA ARG A 618 -22.33 5.12 -15.47
C ARG A 618 -23.06 6.11 -16.37
N THR A 619 -24.36 6.21 -16.15
CA THR A 619 -25.22 7.22 -16.77
C THR A 619 -25.86 8.08 -15.68
N SER A 620 -26.59 9.14 -16.09
CA SER A 620 -27.41 9.93 -15.17
C SER A 620 -28.55 9.15 -14.50
N HIS A 621 -28.81 7.91 -14.92
CA HIS A 621 -29.81 7.02 -14.32
C HIS A 621 -29.19 5.94 -13.44
N SER A 622 -27.86 5.82 -13.40
CA SER A 622 -27.19 4.79 -12.62
C SER A 622 -27.48 4.95 -11.11
N PRO A 623 -27.71 3.84 -10.39
CA PRO A 623 -27.96 3.89 -8.97
C PRO A 623 -26.71 4.29 -8.16
N LEU A 624 -26.94 4.71 -6.92
CA LEU A 624 -25.89 4.90 -5.92
C LEU A 624 -26.13 3.93 -4.75
N ALA A 625 -25.12 3.14 -4.39
CA ALA A 625 -25.14 2.29 -3.21
C ALA A 625 -24.62 3.03 -1.98
N TRP A 626 -25.12 2.63 -0.81
CA TRP A 626 -24.59 3.00 0.49
C TRP A 626 -24.35 1.71 1.29
N ASP A 627 -23.10 1.41 1.61
CA ASP A 627 -22.73 0.34 2.54
C ASP A 627 -22.56 0.96 3.94
N ILE A 628 -23.43 0.57 4.88
CA ILE A 628 -23.62 1.27 6.15
C ILE A 628 -23.42 0.29 7.30
N TYR A 629 -22.56 0.66 8.23
CA TYR A 629 -22.26 -0.06 9.47
C TYR A 629 -22.84 0.73 10.64
N PRO A 630 -24.14 0.63 10.97
CA PRO A 630 -24.82 1.62 11.80
C PRO A 630 -24.32 1.56 13.25
N GLN A 631 -23.76 2.65 13.78
CA GLN A 631 -23.41 2.76 15.20
C GLN A 631 -23.31 4.23 15.60
N GLY A 632 -24.07 4.63 16.63
CA GLY A 632 -24.11 6.01 17.10
C GLY A 632 -24.58 7.00 16.04
N ASP A 633 -24.11 8.24 16.14
CA ASP A 633 -24.34 9.29 15.14
C ASP A 633 -23.12 9.38 14.21
N SER A 634 -23.34 9.27 12.91
CA SER A 634 -22.28 9.38 11.90
C SER A 634 -22.75 10.12 10.64
N SER A 635 -21.81 10.55 9.81
CA SER A 635 -22.12 11.19 8.54
C SER A 635 -21.01 11.05 7.53
N PHE A 636 -21.37 11.09 6.25
CA PHE A 636 -20.45 11.17 5.12
C PHE A 636 -20.91 12.27 4.15
N GLU A 637 -19.98 13.02 3.57
CA GLU A 637 -20.28 13.99 2.52
C GLU A 637 -19.77 13.46 1.17
N LEU A 638 -20.70 12.99 0.33
CA LEU A 638 -20.38 12.56 -1.03
C LEU A 638 -20.09 13.79 -1.90
N TYR A 639 -18.94 13.78 -2.58
CA TYR A 639 -18.57 14.75 -3.60
C TYR A 639 -18.75 14.17 -5.01
N GLU A 640 -19.34 14.95 -5.93
CA GLU A 640 -19.47 14.60 -7.34
C GLU A 640 -19.25 15.83 -8.24
N ASP A 641 -18.53 15.64 -9.34
CA ASP A 641 -18.40 16.62 -10.42
C ASP A 641 -18.43 15.89 -11.78
N ASP A 642 -17.93 16.51 -12.86
CA ASP A 642 -17.85 15.86 -14.17
C ASP A 642 -16.74 14.81 -14.31
N GLY A 643 -15.91 14.64 -13.28
CA GLY A 643 -14.84 13.65 -13.18
C GLY A 643 -13.59 13.91 -14.01
N VAL A 644 -13.60 14.89 -14.93
CA VAL A 644 -12.58 14.96 -15.99
C VAL A 644 -12.02 16.37 -16.17
N THR A 645 -12.87 17.40 -16.12
CA THR A 645 -12.46 18.76 -16.50
C THR A 645 -12.06 19.60 -15.31
N ARG A 646 -11.46 20.77 -15.58
CA ARG A 646 -11.07 21.75 -14.55
C ARG A 646 -12.24 22.54 -13.96
N GLN A 647 -13.47 22.35 -14.43
CA GLN A 647 -14.64 23.15 -14.01
C GLN A 647 -14.95 23.03 -12.51
N HIS A 648 -14.49 21.97 -11.83
CA HIS A 648 -14.63 21.83 -10.39
C HIS A 648 -13.98 22.99 -9.61
N ARG A 649 -12.89 23.57 -10.13
CA ARG A 649 -12.22 24.74 -9.55
C ARG A 649 -13.10 25.99 -9.57
N ASP A 650 -14.03 26.05 -10.52
CA ASP A 650 -15.02 27.14 -10.66
C ASP A 650 -16.33 26.85 -9.91
N GLY A 651 -16.33 25.88 -8.99
CA GLY A 651 -17.49 25.51 -8.21
C GLY A 651 -18.51 24.65 -8.98
N LYS A 652 -18.12 24.04 -10.11
CA LYS A 652 -18.99 23.12 -10.86
C LYS A 652 -18.90 21.69 -10.33
N TYR A 653 -19.43 21.52 -9.13
CA TYR A 653 -19.57 20.23 -8.46
C TYR A 653 -20.87 20.21 -7.65
N ALA A 654 -21.18 19.06 -7.05
CA ALA A 654 -22.23 18.94 -6.07
C ALA A 654 -21.78 18.10 -4.87
N THR A 655 -22.32 18.41 -3.69
CA THR A 655 -22.14 17.59 -2.49
C THR A 655 -23.48 17.05 -1.99
N GLN A 656 -23.48 15.84 -1.44
CA GLN A 656 -24.66 15.20 -0.87
C GLN A 656 -24.32 14.55 0.47
N ARG A 657 -24.88 15.09 1.55
CA ARG A 657 -24.64 14.60 2.90
C ARG A 657 -25.53 13.40 3.23
N ALA A 658 -24.94 12.31 3.71
CA ALA A 658 -25.60 11.21 4.38
C ALA A 658 -25.40 11.34 5.89
N GLU A 659 -26.46 11.16 6.67
CA GLU A 659 -26.43 11.15 8.14
C GLU A 659 -27.07 9.85 8.62
N VAL A 660 -26.40 9.16 9.53
CA VAL A 660 -26.93 7.94 10.16
C VAL A 660 -27.07 8.20 11.65
N ARG A 661 -28.22 7.83 12.19
CA ARG A 661 -28.46 7.75 13.63
C ARG A 661 -28.85 6.33 13.98
N ALA A 662 -28.06 5.70 14.82
CA ALA A 662 -28.26 4.33 15.28
C ALA A 662 -27.99 4.26 16.79
N PRO A 663 -28.41 3.18 17.47
CA PRO A 663 -27.94 2.91 18.82
C PRO A 663 -26.41 2.90 18.88
N HIS A 664 -25.84 3.32 20.01
CA HIS A 664 -24.39 3.18 20.23
C HIS A 664 -23.99 1.69 20.39
N SER A 665 -24.93 0.89 20.90
CA SER A 665 -24.83 -0.56 21.01
C SER A 665 -26.22 -1.17 21.14
N GLY A 666 -26.34 -2.47 20.84
CA GLY A 666 -27.56 -3.24 21.01
C GLY A 666 -28.66 -2.91 19.99
N ALA A 667 -29.89 -3.26 20.36
CA ALA A 667 -31.07 -3.11 19.53
C ALA A 667 -31.68 -1.71 19.59
N GLY A 668 -32.29 -1.28 18.49
CA GLY A 668 -33.04 -0.03 18.35
C GLY A 668 -33.22 0.39 16.90
N ASP A 669 -33.85 1.56 16.72
CA ASP A 669 -34.13 2.11 15.39
C ASP A 669 -32.86 2.63 14.71
N VAL A 670 -32.73 2.37 13.42
CA VAL A 670 -31.70 2.96 12.55
C VAL A 670 -32.36 3.94 11.58
N ARG A 671 -31.86 5.18 11.54
CA ARG A 671 -32.31 6.22 10.62
C ARG A 671 -31.17 6.64 9.72
N VAL A 672 -31.39 6.56 8.41
CA VAL A 672 -30.45 7.01 7.39
C VAL A 672 -31.12 8.16 6.64
N ARG A 673 -30.57 9.36 6.78
CA ARG A 673 -31.04 10.55 6.08
C ARG A 673 -30.07 10.88 4.96
N ILE A 674 -30.54 10.81 3.72
CA ILE A 674 -29.81 11.28 2.55
C ILE A 674 -30.31 12.69 2.23
N GLY A 675 -29.42 13.68 2.32
CA GLY A 675 -29.72 15.08 2.02
C GLY A 675 -29.93 15.35 0.53
N ALA A 676 -30.35 16.57 0.22
CA ALA A 676 -30.33 17.05 -1.17
C ALA A 676 -28.88 17.14 -1.68
N SER A 677 -28.66 16.76 -2.94
CA SER A 677 -27.43 17.04 -3.67
C SER A 677 -27.39 18.53 -4.03
N LYS A 678 -26.51 19.30 -3.39
CA LYS A 678 -26.38 20.75 -3.53
C LYS A 678 -25.25 21.09 -4.50
N GLY A 679 -25.45 22.06 -5.39
CA GLY A 679 -24.47 22.43 -6.42
C GLY A 679 -24.88 21.96 -7.83
N THR A 680 -24.05 22.23 -8.82
CA THR A 680 -24.35 21.97 -10.24
C THR A 680 -23.10 21.59 -11.01
N TYR A 681 -23.18 20.58 -11.87
CA TYR A 681 -22.14 20.23 -12.83
C TYR A 681 -22.78 19.57 -14.06
N LYS A 682 -22.03 19.51 -15.17
CA LYS A 682 -22.52 18.88 -16.41
C LYS A 682 -22.73 17.38 -16.19
N GLY A 683 -23.93 16.89 -16.48
CA GLY A 683 -24.27 15.47 -16.28
C GLY A 683 -24.79 15.11 -14.89
N LYS A 684 -24.95 16.09 -13.99
CA LYS A 684 -25.58 15.87 -12.66
C LYS A 684 -26.96 15.23 -12.82
N PRO A 685 -27.24 14.09 -12.15
CA PRO A 685 -28.54 13.44 -12.26
C PRO A 685 -29.60 14.20 -11.47
N GLY A 686 -30.76 14.46 -12.10
CA GLY A 686 -31.93 15.07 -11.43
C GLY A 686 -32.70 14.11 -10.52
N SER A 687 -32.54 12.80 -10.76
CA SER A 687 -33.06 11.73 -9.92
C SER A 687 -32.19 10.49 -10.07
N ARG A 688 -32.06 9.67 -9.01
CA ARG A 688 -31.34 8.38 -9.09
C ARG A 688 -31.95 7.36 -8.14
N ALA A 689 -31.83 6.08 -8.48
CA ALA A 689 -32.17 5.00 -7.56
C ALA A 689 -31.06 4.85 -6.50
N HIS A 690 -31.44 4.37 -5.32
CA HIS A 690 -30.51 4.04 -4.25
C HIS A 690 -30.65 2.59 -3.82
N SER A 691 -29.52 1.97 -3.52
CA SER A 691 -29.44 0.70 -2.78
C SER A 691 -28.71 0.90 -1.47
N PHE A 692 -29.17 0.22 -0.42
CA PHE A 692 -28.55 0.26 0.91
C PHE A 692 -28.22 -1.16 1.35
N THR A 693 -27.01 -1.33 1.85
CA THR A 693 -26.55 -2.54 2.54
C THR A 693 -26.31 -2.12 3.99
N LEU A 694 -27.19 -2.53 4.90
CA LEU A 694 -27.07 -2.15 6.32
C LEU A 694 -26.66 -3.38 7.14
N HIS A 695 -25.47 -3.32 7.76
CA HIS A 695 -24.90 -4.37 8.60
C HIS A 695 -25.47 -4.31 10.01
N THR A 696 -26.72 -4.75 10.17
CA THR A 696 -27.45 -4.64 11.43
C THR A 696 -27.32 -5.88 12.30
N GLY A 697 -27.07 -7.06 11.73
CA GLY A 697 -27.03 -8.34 12.44
C GLY A 697 -28.39 -8.95 12.78
N ASP A 698 -29.48 -8.16 12.76
CA ASP A 698 -30.86 -8.59 13.01
C ASP A 698 -31.85 -7.97 12.02
N ALA A 699 -32.90 -8.73 11.72
CA ALA A 699 -33.97 -8.28 10.83
C ALA A 699 -34.80 -7.15 11.48
N PRO A 700 -35.06 -6.04 10.78
CA PRO A 700 -35.97 -5.01 11.27
C PRO A 700 -37.42 -5.51 11.27
N SER A 701 -38.23 -4.99 12.20
CA SER A 701 -39.68 -5.25 12.23
C SER A 701 -40.40 -4.54 11.07
N ARG A 702 -39.87 -3.37 10.67
CA ARG A 702 -40.42 -2.52 9.61
C ARG A 702 -39.31 -1.69 8.96
N VAL A 703 -39.46 -1.43 7.66
CA VAL A 703 -38.62 -0.50 6.90
C VAL A 703 -39.54 0.53 6.23
N GLU A 704 -39.21 1.81 6.39
CA GLU A 704 -39.96 2.95 5.84
C GLU A 704 -39.04 3.85 5.01
N LEU A 705 -39.55 4.36 3.90
CA LEU A 705 -38.91 5.36 3.06
C LEU A 705 -39.81 6.60 2.96
N GLY A 706 -39.35 7.74 3.46
CA GLY A 706 -40.13 8.98 3.47
C GLY A 706 -41.46 8.85 4.22
N GLY A 707 -41.51 8.02 5.28
CA GLY A 707 -42.72 7.72 6.06
C GLY A 707 -43.65 6.67 5.43
N HIS A 708 -43.30 6.10 4.27
CA HIS A 708 -44.08 5.04 3.63
C HIS A 708 -43.41 3.68 3.82
N ARG A 709 -44.18 2.67 4.25
CA ARG A 709 -43.67 1.30 4.44
C ARG A 709 -43.20 0.70 3.12
N LEU A 710 -41.99 0.15 3.11
CA LEU A 710 -41.46 -0.63 1.99
C LEU A 710 -41.87 -2.11 2.09
N PRO A 711 -42.14 -2.78 0.95
CA PRO A 711 -42.48 -4.20 0.93
C PRO A 711 -41.28 -5.06 1.34
N ARG A 712 -41.52 -6.03 2.23
CA ARG A 712 -40.56 -7.08 2.56
C ARG A 712 -40.58 -8.14 1.47
N LEU A 713 -39.40 -8.53 0.99
CA LEU A 713 -39.21 -9.54 -0.04
C LEU A 713 -38.73 -10.85 0.61
N SER A 714 -39.12 -11.98 0.03
CA SER A 714 -38.96 -13.30 0.64
C SER A 714 -37.61 -13.96 0.34
N SER A 715 -36.88 -13.49 -0.66
CA SER A 715 -35.58 -14.04 -1.07
C SER A 715 -34.76 -13.00 -1.83
N GLU A 716 -33.46 -13.26 -1.97
CA GLU A 716 -32.55 -12.44 -2.77
C GLU A 716 -33.02 -12.35 -4.23
N SER A 717 -33.42 -13.45 -4.85
CA SER A 717 -33.93 -13.41 -6.23
C SER A 717 -35.21 -12.57 -6.36
N ALA A 718 -36.05 -12.51 -5.33
CA ALA A 718 -37.21 -11.60 -5.31
C ALA A 718 -36.76 -10.14 -5.16
N TYR A 719 -35.74 -9.88 -4.36
CA TYR A 719 -35.08 -8.57 -4.21
C TYR A 719 -34.43 -8.07 -5.50
N ASP A 720 -33.78 -8.93 -6.27
CA ASP A 720 -33.13 -8.54 -7.52
C ASP A 720 -34.10 -8.20 -8.64
N ARG A 721 -35.25 -8.88 -8.69
CA ARG A 721 -36.31 -8.56 -9.66
C ARG A 721 -37.19 -7.38 -9.26
N ALA A 722 -37.19 -6.98 -7.99
CA ALA A 722 -38.05 -5.92 -7.50
C ALA A 722 -37.50 -4.53 -7.85
N ARG A 723 -38.40 -3.58 -8.15
CA ARG A 723 -38.03 -2.16 -8.38
C ARG A 723 -37.75 -1.41 -7.08
N ALA A 724 -38.38 -1.82 -5.99
CA ALA A 724 -38.20 -1.27 -4.66
C ALA A 724 -38.66 -2.30 -3.61
N GLY A 725 -38.09 -2.23 -2.41
CA GLY A 725 -38.38 -3.14 -1.32
C GLY A 725 -37.14 -3.45 -0.50
N TRP A 726 -37.30 -4.33 0.48
CA TRP A 726 -36.19 -4.75 1.34
C TRP A 726 -36.19 -6.25 1.58
N PHE A 727 -35.01 -6.80 1.77
CA PHE A 727 -34.75 -8.21 2.08
C PHE A 727 -33.75 -8.27 3.25
N TYR A 728 -33.99 -9.14 4.22
CA TYR A 728 -33.01 -9.44 5.26
C TYR A 728 -32.31 -10.73 4.91
N ASP A 729 -31.03 -10.61 4.62
CA ASP A 729 -30.13 -11.70 4.34
C ASP A 729 -29.42 -12.11 5.63
N ARG A 730 -29.96 -13.13 6.29
CA ARG A 730 -29.41 -13.62 7.57
C ARG A 730 -28.05 -14.30 7.41
N ASP A 731 -27.75 -14.78 6.20
CA ASP A 731 -26.57 -15.62 5.92
C ASP A 731 -25.42 -14.77 5.34
N ASP A 732 -25.70 -13.59 4.77
CA ASP A 732 -24.69 -12.59 4.39
C ASP A 732 -24.08 -11.91 5.64
N ARG A 733 -22.79 -12.14 5.88
CA ARG A 733 -21.94 -11.42 6.85
C ARG A 733 -22.57 -11.22 8.24
N GLY A 734 -23.26 -12.23 8.73
CA GLY A 734 -23.86 -12.22 10.06
C GLY A 734 -25.19 -11.47 10.19
N GLY A 735 -25.80 -11.05 9.08
CA GLY A 735 -27.12 -10.44 9.02
C GLY A 735 -27.12 -9.06 8.39
N VAL A 736 -27.51 -8.98 7.11
CA VAL A 736 -27.53 -7.74 6.33
C VAL A 736 -28.93 -7.40 5.87
N VAL A 737 -29.35 -6.14 6.05
CA VAL A 737 -30.58 -5.62 5.46
C VAL A 737 -30.24 -4.97 4.12
N LYS A 738 -30.74 -5.56 3.04
CA LYS A 738 -30.63 -5.03 1.68
C LYS A 738 -31.90 -4.23 1.35
N VAL A 739 -31.77 -2.95 1.00
CA VAL A 739 -32.91 -2.08 0.60
C VAL A 739 -32.65 -1.50 -0.79
N LYS A 740 -33.65 -1.57 -1.69
CA LYS A 740 -33.65 -0.92 -3.00
C LYS A 740 -34.80 0.08 -3.10
N THR A 741 -34.55 1.19 -3.78
CA THR A 741 -35.53 2.25 -4.02
C THR A 741 -35.73 2.47 -5.52
N ALA A 742 -36.92 2.94 -5.90
CA ALA A 742 -37.11 3.54 -7.21
C ALA A 742 -36.31 4.86 -7.30
N ALA A 743 -36.19 5.44 -8.51
CA ALA A 743 -35.48 6.71 -8.66
C ALA A 743 -36.11 7.83 -7.81
N LEU A 744 -35.30 8.44 -6.94
CA LEU A 744 -35.67 9.57 -6.08
C LEU A 744 -35.01 10.85 -6.60
N ARG A 745 -35.70 11.98 -6.46
CA ARG A 745 -35.16 13.29 -6.86
C ARG A 745 -33.94 13.64 -6.01
N THR A 746 -32.87 14.11 -6.63
CA THR A 746 -31.63 14.48 -5.96
C THR A 746 -31.69 15.89 -5.35
N ASP A 747 -32.67 16.71 -5.71
CA ASP A 747 -32.81 18.10 -5.25
C ASP A 747 -33.47 18.25 -3.86
N ARG A 748 -33.89 17.15 -3.25
CA ARG A 748 -34.50 17.10 -1.92
C ARG A 748 -33.97 15.89 -1.17
N GLY A 749 -33.94 15.98 0.16
CA GLY A 749 -33.55 14.84 1.00
C GLY A 749 -34.69 13.85 1.21
N PHE A 750 -34.34 12.65 1.67
CA PHE A 750 -35.26 11.61 2.11
C PHE A 750 -34.70 10.86 3.33
N GLU A 751 -35.55 10.17 4.07
CA GLU A 751 -35.18 9.35 5.22
C GLU A 751 -35.59 7.90 4.97
N LEU A 752 -34.65 6.98 5.22
CA LEU A 752 -34.86 5.55 5.36
C LEU A 752 -34.83 5.22 6.86
N ARG A 753 -35.89 4.58 7.37
CA ARG A 753 -36.01 4.17 8.77
C ARG A 753 -36.18 2.66 8.88
N LEU A 754 -35.39 2.03 9.73
CA LEU A 754 -35.50 0.63 10.10
C LEU A 754 -35.87 0.57 11.58
N ASP A 755 -36.99 -0.09 11.91
CA ASP A 755 -37.46 -0.23 13.29
C ASP A 755 -37.01 -1.54 13.91
N ASP A 756 -36.72 -1.51 15.21
CA ASP A 756 -36.40 -2.69 16.02
C ASP A 756 -35.27 -3.58 15.44
N THR A 757 -34.21 -2.97 14.92
CA THR A 757 -33.01 -3.67 14.43
C THR A 757 -31.85 -3.48 15.40
N SER A 758 -30.59 -3.57 14.97
CA SER A 758 -29.44 -3.33 15.84
C SER A 758 -28.33 -2.53 15.16
N ALA A 759 -27.55 -1.86 16.01
CA ALA A 759 -26.26 -1.33 15.62
C ALA A 759 -25.28 -2.47 15.28
N VAL A 760 -24.26 -2.19 14.47
CA VAL A 760 -23.21 -3.17 14.18
C VAL A 760 -22.52 -3.60 15.48
N GLY A 761 -22.33 -4.92 15.64
CA GLY A 761 -21.79 -5.49 16.89
C GLY A 761 -22.71 -5.33 18.10
N GLY A 762 -23.96 -4.90 17.90
CA GLY A 762 -24.95 -4.80 18.96
C GLY A 762 -25.17 -6.15 19.63
N ALA A 763 -25.01 -6.18 20.96
CA ALA A 763 -25.24 -7.38 21.76
C ALA A 763 -26.70 -7.79 21.69
N VAL A 764 -26.99 -8.70 20.78
CA VAL A 764 -28.13 -9.60 20.89
C VAL A 764 -27.94 -10.37 22.20
N PRO A 765 -29.00 -10.63 22.99
CA PRO A 765 -28.93 -11.64 24.04
C PRO A 765 -28.20 -12.88 23.49
N GLY A 766 -27.05 -13.24 24.05
CA GLY A 766 -26.19 -14.30 23.52
C GLY A 766 -25.39 -13.93 22.28
N ALA A 767 -24.13 -13.53 22.49
CA ALA A 767 -23.21 -13.29 21.38
C ALA A 767 -23.17 -14.51 20.43
N PRO A 768 -23.17 -14.29 19.10
CA PRO A 768 -23.13 -15.36 18.12
C PRO A 768 -21.87 -16.20 18.33
N ALA A 769 -21.95 -17.50 18.04
CA ALA A 769 -20.75 -18.32 17.99
C ALA A 769 -19.81 -17.78 16.90
N THR A 770 -18.52 -17.67 17.20
CA THR A 770 -17.50 -17.44 16.18
C THR A 770 -17.06 -18.77 15.61
N VAL A 771 -16.73 -18.77 14.32
CA VAL A 771 -16.14 -19.91 13.65
C VAL A 771 -14.68 -19.59 13.33
N SER A 772 -13.81 -20.56 13.51
CA SER A 772 -12.43 -20.54 13.04
C SER A 772 -12.06 -21.88 12.46
N VAL A 773 -11.18 -21.89 11.48
CA VAL A 773 -10.67 -23.11 10.87
C VAL A 773 -9.16 -23.13 11.14
N PRO A 774 -8.62 -24.16 11.83
CA PRO A 774 -7.18 -24.28 12.02
C PRO A 774 -6.43 -24.17 10.69
N ALA A 775 -5.36 -23.38 10.67
CA ALA A 775 -4.54 -23.19 9.46
C ALA A 775 -3.74 -24.45 9.11
N GLY A 776 -3.23 -24.50 7.87
CA GLY A 776 -2.37 -25.60 7.40
C GLY A 776 -3.09 -26.94 7.20
N GLN A 777 -4.41 -26.91 7.03
CA GLN A 777 -5.18 -28.11 6.71
C GLN A 777 -5.02 -28.46 5.23
N GLU A 778 -4.80 -29.74 4.94
CA GLU A 778 -4.43 -30.20 3.60
C GLU A 778 -5.05 -31.56 3.28
N LEU A 779 -5.45 -31.77 2.03
CA LEU A 779 -5.97 -33.04 1.51
C LEU A 779 -5.37 -33.37 0.15
N GLY A 780 -5.17 -34.65 -0.15
CA GLY A 780 -4.75 -35.09 -1.49
C GLY A 780 -5.89 -35.03 -2.51
N ALA A 781 -5.58 -34.64 -3.76
CA ALA A 781 -6.55 -34.69 -4.85
C ALA A 781 -7.22 -36.08 -4.97
N GLY A 782 -8.54 -36.11 -5.07
CA GLY A 782 -9.34 -37.34 -5.14
C GLY A 782 -9.34 -38.21 -3.87
N THR A 783 -8.72 -37.77 -2.77
CA THR A 783 -8.57 -38.56 -1.54
C THR A 783 -9.56 -38.08 -0.48
N PRO A 784 -10.44 -38.94 0.05
CA PRO A 784 -11.33 -38.57 1.14
C PRO A 784 -10.57 -38.23 2.42
N GLY A 785 -10.99 -37.16 3.10
CA GLY A 785 -10.46 -36.77 4.40
C GLY A 785 -11.45 -35.90 5.18
N LYS A 786 -10.93 -35.14 6.14
CA LYS A 786 -11.72 -34.34 7.06
C LYS A 786 -11.08 -32.97 7.28
N VAL A 787 -11.92 -31.95 7.41
CA VAL A 787 -11.53 -30.59 7.77
C VAL A 787 -12.07 -30.27 9.16
N ALA A 788 -11.19 -29.88 10.07
CA ALA A 788 -11.52 -29.40 11.40
C ALA A 788 -12.11 -27.99 11.34
N VAL A 789 -13.23 -27.78 12.01
CA VAL A 789 -13.90 -26.49 12.18
C VAL A 789 -14.11 -26.27 13.68
N ASP A 790 -13.57 -25.18 14.22
CA ASP A 790 -13.71 -24.77 15.61
C ASP A 790 -14.85 -23.78 15.76
N ILE A 791 -15.78 -24.10 16.65
CA ILE A 791 -16.96 -23.26 16.95
C ILE A 791 -16.82 -22.78 18.38
N THR A 792 -16.70 -21.47 18.58
CA THR A 792 -16.60 -20.86 19.90
C THR A 792 -17.90 -20.15 20.23
N ALA A 793 -18.66 -20.68 21.18
CA ALA A 793 -19.90 -20.05 21.60
C ALA A 793 -19.60 -18.74 22.34
N GLY A 794 -20.41 -17.71 22.10
CA GLY A 794 -20.29 -16.41 22.76
C GLY A 794 -20.75 -16.45 24.22
N THR A 795 -21.53 -15.46 24.65
CA THR A 795 -22.01 -15.34 26.05
C THR A 795 -23.19 -16.25 26.38
N ARG A 796 -23.67 -17.05 25.42
CA ARG A 796 -24.73 -18.06 25.57
C ARG A 796 -24.33 -19.31 24.79
N ASP A 797 -24.99 -20.42 25.12
CA ASP A 797 -24.78 -21.67 24.41
C ASP A 797 -25.21 -21.55 22.95
N ALA A 798 -24.43 -22.16 22.06
CA ALA A 798 -24.86 -22.44 20.71
C ALA A 798 -25.47 -23.85 20.67
N THR A 799 -26.70 -23.97 20.18
CA THR A 799 -27.44 -25.24 20.12
C THR A 799 -27.84 -25.56 18.68
N GLY A 800 -28.05 -26.84 18.37
CA GLY A 800 -28.40 -27.27 17.01
C GLY A 800 -27.36 -26.86 15.98
N VAL A 801 -26.08 -27.04 16.33
CA VAL A 801 -24.96 -26.57 15.52
C VAL A 801 -24.76 -27.49 14.33
N GLU A 802 -24.71 -26.90 13.14
CA GLU A 802 -24.48 -27.58 11.87
C GLU A 802 -23.38 -26.84 11.09
N ALA A 803 -22.29 -27.55 10.79
CA ALA A 803 -21.16 -27.03 10.03
C ALA A 803 -21.10 -27.68 8.64
N THR A 804 -21.00 -26.85 7.62
CA THR A 804 -20.86 -27.22 6.20
C THR A 804 -19.68 -26.50 5.57
N LEU A 805 -19.22 -27.00 4.42
CA LEU A 805 -18.20 -26.36 3.60
C LEU A 805 -18.78 -26.05 2.23
N ASP A 806 -18.64 -24.79 1.80
CA ASP A 806 -18.87 -24.40 0.41
C ASP A 806 -17.59 -24.66 -0.37
N VAL A 807 -17.68 -25.56 -1.37
CA VAL A 807 -16.55 -26.14 -2.08
C VAL A 807 -16.66 -25.97 -3.59
N PRO A 808 -15.55 -25.99 -4.34
CA PRO A 808 -15.57 -25.93 -5.80
C PRO A 808 -16.41 -27.03 -6.45
N ALA A 809 -16.83 -26.79 -7.69
CA ALA A 809 -17.54 -27.79 -8.48
C ALA A 809 -16.71 -29.10 -8.59
N GLY A 810 -17.39 -30.25 -8.52
CA GLY A 810 -16.75 -31.57 -8.58
C GLY A 810 -16.22 -32.10 -7.24
N TRP A 811 -16.13 -31.27 -6.21
CA TRP A 811 -15.76 -31.69 -4.86
C TRP A 811 -16.97 -32.24 -4.11
N THR A 812 -16.74 -33.12 -3.14
CA THR A 812 -17.81 -33.66 -2.27
C THR A 812 -17.55 -33.27 -0.82
N ALA A 813 -18.49 -32.55 -0.20
CA ALA A 813 -18.45 -32.16 1.21
C ALA A 813 -19.63 -32.75 1.99
N GLY A 814 -19.38 -33.16 3.23
CA GLY A 814 -20.41 -33.60 4.17
C GLY A 814 -20.90 -32.48 5.08
N THR A 815 -21.60 -32.88 6.14
CA THR A 815 -22.09 -31.99 7.20
C THR A 815 -21.68 -32.56 8.55
N ALA A 816 -21.17 -31.71 9.44
CA ALA A 816 -20.87 -32.07 10.83
C ALA A 816 -21.86 -31.40 11.78
N LYS A 817 -22.25 -32.08 12.87
CA LYS A 817 -23.23 -31.59 13.84
C LYS A 817 -22.71 -31.65 15.26
N ALA A 818 -23.14 -30.70 16.08
CA ALA A 818 -22.97 -30.73 17.53
C ALA A 818 -24.24 -30.20 18.22
N ASP A 819 -24.76 -30.96 19.18
CA ASP A 819 -26.05 -30.62 19.83
C ASP A 819 -25.96 -29.32 20.63
N ARG A 820 -24.84 -29.10 21.32
CA ARG A 820 -24.59 -27.94 22.18
C ARG A 820 -23.11 -27.62 22.27
N VAL A 821 -22.77 -26.34 22.14
CA VAL A 821 -21.48 -25.75 22.50
C VAL A 821 -21.73 -24.78 23.67
N PRO A 822 -21.26 -25.09 24.89
CA PRO A 822 -21.49 -24.25 26.07
C PRO A 822 -20.91 -22.84 25.89
N ALA A 823 -21.58 -21.84 26.48
CA ALA A 823 -21.15 -20.45 26.49
C ALA A 823 -19.66 -20.30 26.88
N GLY A 824 -18.92 -19.50 26.13
CA GLY A 824 -17.50 -19.22 26.34
C GLY A 824 -16.55 -20.38 26.05
N THR A 825 -17.04 -21.49 25.47
CA THR A 825 -16.21 -22.66 25.14
C THR A 825 -16.11 -22.89 23.65
N THR A 826 -15.03 -23.56 23.24
CA THR A 826 -14.79 -23.96 21.84
C THR A 826 -15.04 -25.46 21.69
N ARG A 827 -15.77 -25.84 20.64
CA ARG A 827 -15.95 -27.23 20.21
C ARG A 827 -15.44 -27.40 18.79
N ARG A 828 -14.53 -28.36 18.60
CA ARG A 828 -14.10 -28.81 17.28
C ARG A 828 -15.07 -29.83 16.70
N VAL A 829 -15.44 -29.65 15.44
CA VAL A 829 -16.15 -30.65 14.62
C VAL A 829 -15.32 -30.95 13.37
N GLU A 830 -15.50 -32.13 12.78
CA GLU A 830 -14.79 -32.54 11.57
C GLU A 830 -15.79 -32.73 10.43
N VAL A 831 -15.66 -31.91 9.38
CA VAL A 831 -16.49 -32.00 8.17
C VAL A 831 -15.77 -32.91 7.16
N ALA A 832 -16.43 -33.98 6.71
CA ALA A 832 -15.88 -34.85 5.68
C ALA A 832 -15.75 -34.08 4.35
N LEU A 833 -14.61 -34.25 3.66
CA LEU A 833 -14.32 -33.55 2.40
C LEU A 833 -13.51 -34.46 1.48
N THR A 834 -13.85 -34.45 0.19
CA THR A 834 -13.08 -35.12 -0.87
C THR A 834 -12.86 -34.12 -2.02
N PRO A 835 -11.63 -33.64 -2.23
CA PRO A 835 -11.30 -32.87 -3.42
C PRO A 835 -11.53 -33.66 -4.71
N ALA A 836 -11.81 -32.98 -5.83
CA ALA A 836 -11.87 -33.63 -7.13
C ALA A 836 -10.54 -34.33 -7.48
N LYS A 837 -10.58 -35.36 -8.33
CA LYS A 837 -9.37 -36.12 -8.71
C LYS A 837 -8.38 -35.29 -9.51
N ASP A 838 -8.90 -34.36 -10.28
CA ASP A 838 -8.24 -33.39 -11.15
C ASP A 838 -8.20 -32.00 -10.52
N ALA A 839 -8.42 -31.89 -9.20
CA ALA A 839 -8.34 -30.62 -8.50
C ALA A 839 -6.96 -29.98 -8.66
N ASP A 840 -6.94 -28.66 -8.87
CA ASP A 840 -5.71 -27.90 -8.96
C ASP A 840 -4.91 -28.00 -7.66
N ILE A 841 -3.63 -28.31 -7.81
CA ILE A 841 -2.70 -28.46 -6.70
C ILE A 841 -2.31 -27.07 -6.18
N GLY A 842 -2.26 -26.94 -4.86
CA GLY A 842 -1.99 -25.69 -4.16
C GLY A 842 -3.14 -25.28 -3.25
N GLU A 843 -3.13 -24.04 -2.82
CA GLU A 843 -4.15 -23.52 -1.91
C GLU A 843 -5.49 -23.30 -2.63
N GLN A 844 -6.53 -23.92 -2.10
CA GLN A 844 -7.90 -23.77 -2.58
C GLN A 844 -8.72 -23.00 -1.52
N PRO A 845 -9.30 -21.84 -1.89
CA PRO A 845 -10.13 -21.09 -0.96
C PRO A 845 -11.45 -21.81 -0.74
N LEU A 846 -11.78 -22.08 0.52
CA LEU A 846 -13.05 -22.67 0.95
C LEU A 846 -13.75 -21.75 1.94
N THR A 847 -15.06 -21.95 2.10
CA THR A 847 -15.85 -21.23 3.09
C THR A 847 -16.49 -22.24 4.04
N ALA A 848 -16.20 -22.12 5.33
CA ALA A 848 -16.90 -22.85 6.38
C ALA A 848 -18.11 -22.05 6.86
N THR A 849 -19.27 -22.67 6.83
CA THR A 849 -20.54 -22.07 7.26
C THR A 849 -21.08 -22.85 8.45
N VAL A 850 -21.28 -22.15 9.58
CA VAL A 850 -21.82 -22.73 10.82
C VAL A 850 -23.16 -22.10 11.13
N ARG A 851 -24.22 -22.90 11.00
CA ARG A 851 -25.57 -22.54 11.46
C ARG A 851 -25.78 -23.03 12.88
N HIS A 852 -26.35 -22.19 13.73
CA HIS A 852 -26.63 -22.52 15.13
C HIS A 852 -27.78 -21.67 15.67
N ARG A 853 -28.30 -22.05 16.83
CA ARG A 853 -29.25 -21.25 17.61
C ARG A 853 -28.60 -20.72 18.88
N SER A 854 -28.66 -19.42 19.11
CA SER A 854 -28.20 -18.75 20.33
C SER A 854 -29.29 -17.82 20.85
N ALA A 855 -29.57 -17.90 22.16
CA ALA A 855 -30.64 -17.15 22.84
C ALA A 855 -32.01 -17.16 22.12
N GLY A 856 -32.37 -18.29 21.51
CA GLY A 856 -33.66 -18.46 20.85
C GLY A 856 -33.72 -17.94 19.41
N GLN A 857 -32.63 -17.43 18.85
CA GLN A 857 -32.54 -16.95 17.47
C GLN A 857 -31.56 -17.81 16.65
N ASP A 858 -31.88 -18.02 15.38
CA ASP A 858 -31.01 -18.73 14.44
C ASP A 858 -29.93 -17.78 13.91
N ARG A 859 -28.69 -18.26 13.83
CA ARG A 859 -27.48 -17.50 13.53
C ARG A 859 -26.61 -18.27 12.55
N THR A 860 -25.88 -17.52 11.72
CA THR A 860 -24.91 -18.07 10.78
C THR A 860 -23.57 -17.38 11.01
N ALA A 861 -22.51 -18.17 11.13
CA ALA A 861 -21.14 -17.70 11.23
C ALA A 861 -20.33 -18.28 10.07
N VAL A 862 -19.52 -17.46 9.43
CA VAL A 862 -18.78 -17.83 8.22
C VAL A 862 -17.29 -17.56 8.41
N GLN A 863 -16.44 -18.48 7.95
CA GLN A 863 -15.00 -18.29 7.87
C GLN A 863 -14.49 -18.74 6.50
N ARG A 864 -13.83 -17.85 5.78
CA ARG A 864 -13.02 -18.22 4.60
C ARG A 864 -11.66 -18.74 5.06
N PHE A 865 -11.14 -19.78 4.42
CA PHE A 865 -9.82 -20.33 4.71
C PHE A 865 -9.20 -20.96 3.46
N ALA A 866 -7.89 -21.20 3.49
CA ALA A 866 -7.20 -21.97 2.46
C ALA A 866 -7.08 -23.43 2.89
N LEU A 867 -7.50 -24.35 2.03
CA LEU A 867 -7.14 -25.77 2.13
C LEU A 867 -5.99 -26.05 1.17
N GLY A 868 -4.88 -26.63 1.64
CA GLY A 868 -3.83 -27.10 0.73
C GLY A 868 -4.25 -28.38 0.02
N VAL A 869 -4.47 -28.31 -1.29
CA VAL A 869 -4.67 -29.50 -2.13
C VAL A 869 -3.33 -29.99 -2.60
N MET A 870 -3.01 -31.21 -2.20
CA MET A 870 -1.74 -31.83 -2.52
C MET A 870 -1.89 -32.81 -3.68
N PRO A 871 -0.81 -33.07 -4.46
CA PRO A 871 -0.80 -34.13 -5.44
C PRO A 871 -1.23 -35.44 -4.81
N LYS A 872 -1.69 -36.37 -5.64
CA LYS A 872 -1.93 -37.73 -5.16
C LYS A 872 -0.61 -38.29 -4.61
N ALA A 873 -0.63 -38.71 -3.34
CA ALA A 873 0.53 -39.33 -2.72
C ALA A 873 0.97 -40.58 -3.53
N PRO A 874 2.28 -40.83 -3.66
CA PRO A 874 2.79 -42.03 -4.32
C PRO A 874 2.17 -43.29 -3.72
N VAL A 875 1.87 -44.26 -4.59
CA VAL A 875 1.32 -45.56 -4.19
C VAL A 875 2.30 -46.71 -4.46
N GLU A 876 3.45 -46.38 -5.02
CA GLU A 876 4.58 -47.25 -5.34
C GLU A 876 5.86 -46.40 -5.28
N ASP A 877 7.02 -47.06 -5.31
CA ASP A 877 8.32 -46.38 -5.37
C ASP A 877 8.38 -45.41 -6.55
N THR A 878 8.96 -44.23 -6.33
CA THR A 878 9.01 -43.17 -7.36
C THR A 878 10.31 -42.39 -7.30
N TRP A 879 10.76 -41.89 -8.45
CA TRP A 879 11.88 -40.96 -8.53
C TRP A 879 11.42 -39.55 -8.13
N ALA A 880 12.27 -38.80 -7.44
CA ALA A 880 11.99 -37.42 -7.06
C ALA A 880 11.79 -36.52 -8.30
N SER A 881 12.48 -36.84 -9.40
CA SER A 881 12.35 -36.18 -10.71
C SER A 881 11.08 -36.52 -11.47
N ASP A 882 10.34 -37.58 -11.11
CA ASP A 882 9.03 -37.90 -11.69
C ASP A 882 7.87 -37.37 -10.85
N MET A 883 8.13 -36.97 -9.60
CA MET A 883 7.14 -36.36 -8.73
C MET A 883 6.85 -34.93 -9.17
N LYS A 884 5.59 -34.51 -8.95
CA LYS A 884 5.23 -33.09 -9.05
C LYS A 884 5.94 -32.32 -7.94
N TRP A 885 6.73 -31.31 -8.30
CA TRP A 885 7.40 -30.43 -7.36
C TRP A 885 6.42 -29.35 -6.90
N LEU A 886 6.19 -29.25 -5.58
CA LEU A 886 5.36 -28.21 -4.96
C LEU A 886 6.07 -26.86 -4.96
N LYS A 887 7.39 -26.90 -4.83
CA LYS A 887 8.30 -25.76 -4.86
C LYS A 887 9.55 -26.17 -5.63
N SER A 888 10.04 -25.24 -6.44
CA SER A 888 11.30 -25.39 -7.18
C SER A 888 11.94 -24.01 -7.27
N THR A 889 12.84 -23.73 -6.33
CA THR A 889 13.68 -22.53 -6.33
C THR A 889 15.10 -22.94 -6.62
N ASN A 890 15.82 -22.08 -7.33
CA ASN A 890 17.15 -22.38 -7.81
C ASN A 890 17.96 -21.08 -7.88
N GLY A 891 19.25 -21.13 -7.57
CA GLY A 891 20.08 -19.94 -7.46
C GLY A 891 20.44 -19.33 -8.82
N TYR A 892 20.53 -20.18 -9.86
CA TYR A 892 20.81 -19.79 -11.24
C TYR A 892 20.18 -20.81 -12.19
N GLY A 893 19.52 -20.34 -13.26
CA GLY A 893 18.74 -21.19 -14.16
C GLY A 893 17.57 -21.93 -13.48
N PRO A 894 16.71 -22.64 -14.22
CA PRO A 894 15.74 -23.55 -13.63
C PRO A 894 16.42 -24.82 -13.07
N ALA A 895 15.75 -25.49 -12.13
CA ALA A 895 16.17 -26.83 -11.72
C ALA A 895 15.77 -27.87 -12.78
N GLU A 896 16.64 -28.84 -13.02
CA GLU A 896 16.56 -29.73 -14.16
C GLU A 896 16.17 -31.15 -13.74
N ARG A 897 15.33 -31.80 -14.55
CA ARG A 897 14.89 -33.18 -14.33
C ARG A 897 15.77 -34.13 -15.11
N ASP A 898 16.39 -35.07 -14.40
CA ASP A 898 17.23 -36.13 -14.95
C ASP A 898 18.46 -35.60 -15.74
N ARG A 899 18.85 -34.35 -15.47
CA ARG A 899 19.95 -33.60 -16.09
C ARG A 899 20.61 -32.67 -15.08
N SER A 900 21.87 -32.30 -15.32
CA SER A 900 22.60 -31.26 -14.59
C SER A 900 21.95 -29.89 -14.83
N ASN A 901 22.37 -28.84 -14.10
CA ASN A 901 21.86 -27.49 -14.34
C ASN A 901 22.51 -26.87 -15.59
N GLY A 902 21.75 -26.41 -16.59
CA GLY A 902 22.30 -25.82 -17.81
C GLY A 902 22.33 -24.28 -17.86
N GLU A 903 22.09 -23.62 -16.72
CA GLU A 903 22.17 -22.17 -16.49
C GLU A 903 21.09 -21.29 -17.15
N SER A 904 20.76 -21.52 -18.43
CA SER A 904 20.10 -20.51 -19.28
C SER A 904 18.62 -20.76 -19.54
N GLY A 905 18.24 -22.01 -19.77
CA GLY A 905 16.89 -22.44 -20.15
C GLY A 905 16.49 -23.71 -19.44
N ALA A 906 15.31 -24.24 -19.78
CA ALA A 906 14.90 -25.56 -19.31
C ALA A 906 15.37 -26.64 -20.30
N GLU A 907 15.74 -27.80 -19.79
CA GLU A 907 16.22 -28.97 -20.55
C GLU A 907 17.54 -28.76 -21.33
N ASP A 908 18.31 -27.72 -20.98
CA ASP A 908 19.61 -27.43 -21.60
C ASP A 908 20.80 -28.09 -20.87
N GLY A 909 20.55 -28.60 -19.66
CA GLY A 909 21.49 -29.38 -18.87
C GLY A 909 21.99 -30.67 -19.54
N HIS A 910 23.18 -31.10 -19.10
CA HIS A 910 23.86 -32.32 -19.54
C HIS A 910 23.43 -33.54 -18.71
N THR A 911 24.00 -34.71 -19.01
CA THR A 911 23.76 -35.92 -18.21
C THR A 911 24.39 -35.76 -16.83
N LEU A 912 23.58 -35.97 -15.77
CA LEU A 912 24.03 -35.97 -14.37
C LEU A 912 25.26 -36.85 -14.19
N THR A 913 26.39 -36.25 -13.81
CA THR A 913 27.65 -36.97 -13.68
C THR A 913 28.37 -36.57 -12.39
N LEU A 914 28.53 -37.55 -11.49
CA LEU A 914 29.25 -37.36 -10.22
C LEU A 914 30.45 -38.29 -10.14
N ALA A 915 31.65 -37.73 -10.00
CA ALA A 915 32.90 -38.46 -9.83
C ALA A 915 33.13 -39.51 -10.94
N GLY A 916 32.82 -39.15 -12.19
CA GLY A 916 32.96 -39.97 -13.39
C GLY A 916 31.86 -41.01 -13.59
N ARG A 917 30.84 -41.06 -12.72
CA ARG A 917 29.68 -41.95 -12.86
C ARG A 917 28.48 -41.16 -13.36
N THR A 918 27.87 -41.65 -14.43
CA THR A 918 26.64 -41.07 -15.00
C THR A 918 25.38 -41.66 -14.35
N TYR A 919 24.34 -40.85 -14.27
CA TYR A 919 23.04 -41.23 -13.72
C TYR A 919 21.92 -40.91 -14.70
N GLU A 920 20.98 -41.85 -14.85
CA GLU A 920 19.81 -41.67 -15.74
C GLU A 920 18.68 -40.88 -15.06
N LYS A 921 18.61 -40.92 -13.73
CA LYS A 921 17.56 -40.27 -12.94
C LYS A 921 18.16 -39.39 -11.86
N GLY A 922 17.56 -38.24 -11.62
CA GLY A 922 17.98 -37.31 -10.55
C GLY A 922 17.54 -35.87 -10.80
N ILE A 923 18.07 -34.94 -10.03
CA ILE A 923 17.72 -33.52 -10.13
C ILE A 923 19.00 -32.68 -10.13
N GLY A 924 19.21 -31.89 -11.18
CA GLY A 924 20.28 -30.90 -11.25
C GLY A 924 19.80 -29.55 -10.74
N THR A 925 20.57 -28.90 -9.87
CA THR A 925 20.22 -27.60 -9.27
C THR A 925 21.43 -26.68 -9.21
N HIS A 926 21.23 -25.41 -8.90
CA HIS A 926 22.28 -24.45 -8.57
C HIS A 926 21.99 -23.81 -7.22
N ALA A 927 22.98 -23.70 -6.34
CA ALA A 927 22.78 -23.12 -5.01
C ALA A 927 22.47 -21.60 -5.04
N ASP A 928 21.60 -21.07 -4.17
CA ASP A 928 20.72 -21.79 -3.22
C ASP A 928 19.50 -22.39 -3.93
N SER A 929 19.19 -23.65 -3.64
CA SER A 929 18.04 -24.35 -4.24
C SER A 929 17.15 -25.03 -3.20
N VAL A 930 15.87 -25.18 -3.55
CA VAL A 930 14.88 -25.94 -2.77
C VAL A 930 13.94 -26.65 -3.74
N ILE A 931 13.88 -27.97 -3.66
CA ILE A 931 12.87 -28.81 -4.33
C ILE A 931 11.98 -29.43 -3.26
N GLU A 932 10.69 -29.14 -3.30
CA GLU A 932 9.70 -29.71 -2.38
C GLU A 932 8.81 -30.72 -3.09
N VAL A 933 8.62 -31.88 -2.47
CA VAL A 933 7.74 -32.96 -2.94
C VAL A 933 6.78 -33.44 -1.86
N TYR A 934 5.67 -34.06 -2.28
CA TYR A 934 4.62 -34.57 -1.39
C TYR A 934 4.55 -36.11 -1.34
N PRO A 935 5.29 -36.77 -0.43
CA PRO A 935 5.11 -38.19 -0.12
C PRO A 935 3.77 -38.52 0.55
N GLY A 936 3.11 -37.54 1.19
CA GLY A 936 1.80 -37.70 1.81
C GLY A 936 1.74 -38.73 2.94
N GLY A 937 2.86 -39.01 3.61
CA GLY A 937 2.98 -39.97 4.70
C GLY A 937 3.06 -41.44 4.26
N ARG A 938 3.10 -41.72 2.95
CA ARG A 938 3.10 -43.10 2.40
C ARG A 938 4.49 -43.68 2.15
N CYS A 939 5.51 -42.84 2.08
CA CYS A 939 6.87 -43.27 1.85
C CYS A 939 7.60 -43.50 3.17
N THR A 940 8.54 -44.44 3.15
CA THR A 940 9.30 -44.86 4.33
C THR A 940 10.77 -44.45 4.26
N LYS A 941 11.29 -44.21 3.06
CA LYS A 941 12.71 -43.90 2.84
C LYS A 941 12.90 -42.96 1.65
N PHE A 942 13.87 -42.06 1.76
CA PHE A 942 14.46 -41.29 0.67
C PHE A 942 15.93 -41.68 0.51
N SER A 943 16.39 -41.90 -0.72
CA SER A 943 17.79 -42.18 -1.03
C SER A 943 18.26 -41.43 -2.27
N ALA A 944 19.51 -40.99 -2.28
CA ALA A 944 20.16 -40.33 -3.41
C ALA A 944 21.69 -40.46 -3.32
N ASP A 945 22.39 -40.08 -4.36
CA ASP A 945 23.82 -39.81 -4.40
C ASP A 945 23.98 -38.30 -4.69
N VAL A 946 24.68 -37.53 -3.85
CA VAL A 946 24.81 -36.07 -4.01
C VAL A 946 26.25 -35.62 -4.25
N GLY A 947 26.41 -34.55 -5.04
CA GLY A 947 27.71 -34.04 -5.47
C GLY A 947 27.60 -32.75 -6.29
N ILE A 948 28.74 -32.12 -6.58
CA ILE A 948 28.84 -31.11 -7.64
C ILE A 948 29.01 -31.82 -8.98
N ASP A 949 28.27 -31.40 -10.01
CA ASP A 949 28.33 -32.02 -11.34
C ASP A 949 29.73 -31.83 -11.97
N ASP A 950 30.22 -32.89 -12.62
CA ASP A 950 31.54 -32.95 -13.24
C ASP A 950 31.71 -31.91 -14.38
N GLU A 951 30.63 -31.38 -14.96
CA GLU A 951 30.65 -30.39 -16.05
C GLU A 951 31.36 -29.07 -15.66
N ILE A 952 31.40 -28.76 -14.36
CA ILE A 952 31.96 -27.51 -13.84
C ILE A 952 33.48 -27.61 -13.60
N ASN A 953 34.13 -28.70 -14.02
CA ASN A 953 35.59 -28.86 -13.96
C ASN A 953 36.21 -28.61 -12.57
N GLY A 954 35.47 -28.89 -11.49
CA GLY A 954 35.98 -28.90 -10.12
C GLY A 954 35.78 -27.62 -9.28
N TYR A 955 35.08 -26.59 -9.80
CA TYR A 955 34.71 -25.39 -9.03
C TYR A 955 33.39 -25.57 -8.26
N GLY A 956 33.03 -24.61 -7.40
CA GLY A 956 31.82 -24.64 -6.56
C GLY A 956 32.02 -25.22 -5.15
N GLU A 957 31.18 -24.77 -4.21
CA GLU A 957 31.14 -25.27 -2.82
C GLU A 957 29.73 -25.19 -2.24
N VAL A 958 29.12 -26.35 -2.01
CA VAL A 958 27.72 -26.44 -1.55
C VAL A 958 27.56 -27.34 -0.33
N ALA A 959 26.41 -27.24 0.33
CA ALA A 959 25.93 -28.24 1.28
C ALA A 959 24.50 -28.66 0.95
N PHE A 960 24.22 -29.95 1.11
CA PHE A 960 22.92 -30.56 0.87
C PHE A 960 22.18 -30.78 2.19
N SER A 961 20.86 -30.67 2.18
CA SER A 961 20.04 -31.14 3.30
C SER A 961 18.70 -31.72 2.85
N VAL A 962 18.24 -32.71 3.62
CA VAL A 962 16.91 -33.30 3.47
C VAL A 962 16.10 -32.90 4.70
N GLU A 963 15.02 -32.19 4.48
CA GLU A 963 14.10 -31.76 5.53
C GLU A 963 12.72 -32.37 5.29
N ALA A 964 12.04 -32.79 6.35
CA ALA A 964 10.69 -33.33 6.28
C ALA A 964 9.78 -32.61 7.28
N ASP A 965 8.63 -32.12 6.80
CA ASP A 965 7.64 -31.37 7.59
C ASP A 965 8.29 -30.30 8.51
N GLY A 966 9.25 -29.54 7.96
CA GLY A 966 9.98 -28.48 8.65
C GLY A 966 11.08 -28.94 9.62
N LYS A 967 11.46 -30.22 9.61
CA LYS A 967 12.55 -30.76 10.41
C LYS A 967 13.69 -31.25 9.52
N VAL A 968 14.91 -30.76 9.78
CA VAL A 968 16.11 -31.29 9.15
C VAL A 968 16.33 -32.74 9.60
N LEU A 969 16.30 -33.66 8.65
CA LEU A 969 16.55 -35.09 8.90
C LEU A 969 18.00 -35.46 8.61
N TRP A 970 18.62 -34.77 7.65
CA TRP A 970 19.99 -35.03 7.24
C TRP A 970 20.63 -33.77 6.62
N THR A 971 21.93 -33.61 6.81
CA THR A 971 22.74 -32.55 6.19
C THR A 971 24.09 -33.14 5.80
N SER A 972 24.59 -32.78 4.62
CA SER A 972 25.92 -33.18 4.17
C SER A 972 27.02 -32.37 4.86
N PRO A 973 28.27 -32.86 4.91
CA PRO A 973 29.42 -31.98 5.00
C PRO A 973 29.48 -31.04 3.77
N LYS A 974 30.39 -30.07 3.79
CA LYS A 974 30.68 -29.27 2.59
C LYS A 974 31.14 -30.16 1.44
N VAL A 975 30.59 -29.94 0.26
CA VAL A 975 30.86 -30.69 -0.96
C VAL A 975 31.43 -29.73 -2.01
N THR A 976 32.57 -30.09 -2.56
CA THR A 976 33.26 -29.36 -3.64
C THR A 976 33.36 -30.26 -4.88
N GLY A 977 33.72 -29.71 -6.04
CA GLY A 977 33.95 -30.51 -7.25
C GLY A 977 35.10 -31.52 -7.16
N ALA A 978 35.91 -31.49 -6.09
CA ALA A 978 36.93 -32.51 -5.79
C ALA A 978 36.48 -33.55 -4.74
N SER A 979 35.28 -33.39 -4.18
CA SER A 979 34.74 -34.28 -3.15
C SER A 979 34.25 -35.59 -3.77
N ALA A 980 34.36 -36.69 -3.01
CA ALA A 980 33.69 -37.93 -3.40
C ALA A 980 32.17 -37.76 -3.30
N THR A 981 31.43 -38.48 -4.15
CA THR A 981 29.97 -38.57 -4.08
C THR A 981 29.51 -38.97 -2.67
N VAL A 982 28.51 -38.27 -2.14
CA VAL A 982 27.98 -38.50 -0.79
C VAL A 982 26.65 -39.26 -0.90
N PRO A 983 26.54 -40.49 -0.39
CA PRO A 983 25.28 -41.21 -0.38
C PRO A 983 24.32 -40.65 0.67
N VAL A 984 23.04 -40.60 0.32
CA VAL A 984 21.93 -40.15 1.15
C VAL A 984 21.00 -41.32 1.41
N ASP A 985 20.67 -41.54 2.68
CA ASP A 985 19.76 -42.60 3.14
C ASP A 985 19.00 -42.09 4.37
N VAL A 986 17.74 -41.67 4.18
CA VAL A 986 16.95 -40.93 5.17
C VAL A 986 15.60 -41.60 5.39
N ASP A 987 15.24 -41.84 6.65
CA ASP A 987 13.91 -42.31 7.05
C ASP A 987 12.90 -41.15 6.97
N VAL A 988 11.89 -41.30 6.11
CA VAL A 988 10.84 -40.29 5.89
C VAL A 988 9.46 -40.82 6.30
N ARG A 989 9.39 -41.83 7.17
CA ARG A 989 8.11 -42.40 7.61
C ARG A 989 7.20 -41.35 8.23
N GLY A 990 5.97 -41.30 7.71
CA GLY A 990 4.96 -40.34 8.15
C GLY A 990 5.17 -38.91 7.65
N ALA A 991 6.27 -38.63 6.94
CA ALA A 991 6.52 -37.33 6.36
C ALA A 991 5.50 -37.01 5.28
N ARG A 992 4.84 -35.86 5.38
CA ARG A 992 3.89 -35.40 4.36
C ARG A 992 4.59 -34.62 3.25
N HIS A 993 5.51 -33.75 3.64
CA HIS A 993 6.34 -32.93 2.76
C HIS A 993 7.82 -33.25 2.98
N VAL A 994 8.60 -33.26 1.90
CA VAL A 994 10.05 -33.40 1.94
C VAL A 994 10.68 -32.33 1.05
N GLU A 995 11.55 -31.51 1.63
CA GLU A 995 12.39 -30.53 0.93
C GLU A 995 13.80 -31.07 0.75
N LEU A 996 14.30 -30.97 -0.48
CA LEU A 996 15.68 -31.24 -0.88
C LEU A 996 16.36 -29.88 -1.12
N LYS A 997 17.30 -29.49 -0.26
CA LYS A 997 17.93 -28.16 -0.31
C LYS A 997 19.40 -28.22 -0.62
N VAL A 998 19.86 -27.26 -1.41
CA VAL A 998 21.29 -26.98 -1.61
C VAL A 998 21.55 -25.55 -1.16
N SER A 999 22.60 -25.35 -0.37
CA SER A 999 23.02 -24.02 0.09
C SER A 999 24.45 -23.71 -0.33
N ASP A 1000 24.69 -22.47 -0.73
CA ASP A 1000 26.03 -21.91 -0.93
C ASP A 1000 26.73 -21.77 0.43
N THR A 1001 27.96 -22.28 0.54
CA THR A 1001 28.71 -22.25 1.81
C THR A 1001 29.93 -21.33 1.82
N ASN A 1002 30.20 -20.61 0.74
CA ASN A 1002 31.34 -19.70 0.62
C ASN A 1002 30.96 -18.27 0.16
N GLY A 1003 29.69 -18.02 -0.20
CA GLY A 1003 29.19 -16.72 -0.65
C GLY A 1003 29.51 -16.42 -2.12
N SER A 1004 30.01 -17.41 -2.86
CA SER A 1004 30.39 -17.35 -4.27
C SER A 1004 29.60 -18.39 -5.04
N LYS A 1005 28.53 -17.94 -5.68
CA LYS A 1005 27.65 -18.73 -6.57
C LYS A 1005 28.30 -19.21 -7.88
N SER A 1006 29.63 -19.22 -7.97
CA SER A 1006 30.33 -19.58 -9.20
C SER A 1006 30.53 -21.09 -9.25
N GLY A 1007 29.73 -21.77 -10.07
CA GLY A 1007 29.89 -23.19 -10.34
C GLY A 1007 29.23 -24.12 -9.32
N ASP A 1008 28.20 -23.65 -8.61
CA ASP A 1008 27.48 -24.43 -7.60
C ASP A 1008 26.42 -25.37 -8.24
N HIS A 1009 26.77 -26.04 -9.34
CA HIS A 1009 25.89 -27.01 -10.00
C HIS A 1009 25.85 -28.29 -9.17
N ALA A 1010 24.75 -28.48 -8.47
CA ALA A 1010 24.59 -29.47 -7.42
C ALA A 1010 23.53 -30.50 -7.83
N ASP A 1011 23.91 -31.77 -7.79
CA ASP A 1011 23.07 -32.87 -8.23
C ASP A 1011 22.54 -33.71 -7.06
N TRP A 1012 21.26 -34.04 -7.17
CA TRP A 1012 20.59 -35.13 -6.45
C TRP A 1012 20.45 -36.33 -7.37
N ALA A 1013 21.54 -37.05 -7.60
CA ALA A 1013 21.58 -38.20 -8.50
C ALA A 1013 20.86 -39.43 -7.89
N ALA A 1014 20.20 -40.23 -8.71
CA ALA A 1014 19.39 -41.39 -8.32
C ALA A 1014 18.39 -41.12 -7.17
N ALA A 1015 17.89 -39.88 -7.06
CA ALA A 1015 16.99 -39.46 -5.99
C ALA A 1015 15.63 -40.20 -6.03
N ARG A 1016 15.37 -41.04 -5.03
CA ARG A 1016 14.24 -41.97 -5.00
C ARG A 1016 13.54 -42.01 -3.65
N PHE A 1017 12.21 -42.11 -3.70
CA PHE A 1017 11.37 -42.43 -2.55
C PHE A 1017 10.89 -43.88 -2.62
N SER A 1018 10.99 -44.59 -1.49
CA SER A 1018 10.40 -45.93 -1.33
C SER A 1018 9.05 -45.85 -0.62
N CYS A 1019 7.97 -46.29 -1.28
CA CYS A 1019 6.59 -46.04 -0.85
C CYS A 1019 5.73 -47.31 -0.84
N ALA A 1020 4.72 -47.31 0.04
CA ALA A 1020 3.84 -48.45 0.32
C ALA A 1020 2.44 -48.32 -0.29
#